data_AF-A0A974I5C4-F1
#
_entry.id   AF-A0A974I5C4-F1
#
_cell.length_a   1.000
_cell.length_b   1.000
_cell.length_c   1.000
_cell.angle_alpha   90.00
_cell.angle_beta   90.00
_cell.angle_gamma   90.00
#
_symmetry.space_group_name_H-M   'P 1'
#
loop_
_entity.id
_entity.type
_entity.pdbx_description
1 polymer ?
#
loop_
_entity_poly.entity_id
_entity_poly.type
_entity_poly.pdbx_seq_one_letter_code
_entity_poly.pdbx_strand_id
1 'polypeptide(L)'
;MASDSLKKRKPKVNRNEDVKRGRHEDQEGRYYSEEAEVDVRDPKEDYQLYKDTCLDLQRLMSEIQELKSKGSRDSALEIEEKKVQSCVHFMTLKKLNRLAHIRLKKARDQTHEAKQKVDAYHLQLQNLLYEVMHLQKEITKCLEFKSKHEEIELVSVEEFYSKAPVAISKPEITSTDPHQQTLSRLDWELEQRKRLAEKYKECLASKEKILKEIEIKKEYLNSLQPQLNSIMQASLPVQEYLSMPFDCMHKQYETARHLPAPLYVLFVQASAYSQACDRKLVVTIEGNVEEARALFKPPEDSQDDESDSDAEEEQTTKRRRPTLGVQLDDKRKEMLKRHPLCVTITLKCKEGSTLTLTFYFLMNLNILTVKVKILPAFELSTAISAGDLLNPDLMLSCLYQGDDGKTTPNPANQYQFDKIGILSLSDYISELGHPYIWVQAMGGLHFPTDQPQPAVVADNALSANHMEKTIKLLRTRLLSRLSLHRQFASLEHGSIPVSLECQSFFPAKVISRLTKWNVITYEDYLALPYTKDVIECGLAKETDQYFNLLIERGTAKLNGVVVLNPGYCAVPPVFSLCLNWKGERLSSNDDNIRVMESEVNVYYKELCGPPPGFQLLTNQIQRLCMLLDVYLETERHDNSVEGPHEFPPEKICLRLLRGPSRTKPFKYNYPQGFFSHR
;
A
#
# COMPACT_ATOMS: atom_id res chain seq x y z
N MET A 1 -53.25 -14.61 45.95
CA MET A 1 -54.09 -13.55 46.53
C MET A 1 -55.53 -13.81 46.11
N ALA A 2 -56.45 -13.78 47.09
CA ALA A 2 -57.90 -13.47 47.02
C ALA A 2 -58.73 -14.15 45.91
N SER A 3 -59.56 -15.16 46.25
CA SER A 3 -61.05 -15.10 46.45
C SER A 3 -61.80 -14.79 45.14
N ASP A 4 -62.80 -15.49 44.65
CA ASP A 4 -63.97 -16.22 45.17
C ASP A 4 -64.63 -16.81 43.89
N SER A 5 -65.48 -17.83 43.82
CA SER A 5 -66.38 -18.48 44.76
C SER A 5 -66.86 -19.79 44.12
N LEU A 6 -66.84 -20.87 44.90
CA LEU A 6 -67.45 -22.16 44.55
C LEU A 6 -68.98 -22.08 44.71
N LYS A 7 -69.74 -22.53 43.70
CA LYS A 7 -71.11 -23.03 43.91
C LYS A 7 -71.22 -24.47 43.43
N LYS A 8 -71.08 -25.37 44.41
CA LYS A 8 -71.49 -26.78 44.38
C LYS A 8 -72.97 -26.89 43.99
N ARG A 9 -73.30 -27.76 43.04
CA ARG A 9 -74.63 -28.40 42.97
C ARG A 9 -74.51 -29.87 43.37
N LYS A 10 -75.18 -30.20 44.47
CA LYS A 10 -75.40 -31.55 44.99
C LYS A 10 -76.31 -32.36 44.06
N PRO A 11 -76.24 -33.70 44.11
CA PRO A 11 -76.99 -34.59 43.25
C PRO A 11 -78.44 -34.71 43.71
N LYS A 12 -79.38 -34.82 42.77
CA LYS A 12 -80.76 -35.20 43.06
C LYS A 12 -80.82 -36.70 43.28
N VAL A 13 -81.06 -37.04 44.54
CA VAL A 13 -81.46 -38.35 45.06
C VAL A 13 -82.82 -38.73 44.45
N ASN A 14 -82.88 -39.95 43.91
CA ASN A 14 -84.11 -40.68 43.61
C ASN A 14 -85.02 -40.73 44.83
N ARG A 15 -86.29 -40.39 44.66
CA ARG A 15 -87.33 -40.79 45.59
C ARG A 15 -88.56 -41.25 44.80
N ASN A 16 -88.61 -42.58 44.71
CA ASN A 16 -89.75 -43.48 44.69
C ASN A 16 -90.83 -43.32 43.61
N GLU A 17 -90.86 -44.36 42.78
CA GLU A 17 -92.05 -45.11 42.38
C GLU A 17 -93.25 -44.93 43.31
N ASP A 18 -94.38 -44.53 42.73
CA ASP A 18 -95.70 -44.93 43.20
C ASP A 18 -96.41 -45.69 42.06
N VAL A 19 -96.11 -46.97 42.02
CA VAL A 19 -97.07 -48.08 42.07
C VAL A 19 -98.49 -47.76 41.55
N LYS A 20 -98.81 -48.37 40.40
CA LYS A 20 -100.17 -48.82 40.06
C LYS A 20 -100.78 -49.57 41.25
N ARG A 21 -101.79 -48.97 41.90
CA ARG A 21 -102.79 -49.72 42.66
C ARG A 21 -104.18 -49.31 42.18
N GLY A 22 -104.75 -50.16 41.35
CA GLY A 22 -106.20 -50.28 41.23
C GLY A 22 -106.75 -51.03 42.43
N ARG A 23 -107.78 -50.47 43.06
CA ARG A 23 -108.91 -51.09 43.77
C ARG A 23 -109.79 -49.94 44.25
N HIS A 24 -110.88 -49.61 43.56
CA HIS A 24 -112.23 -50.14 43.81
C HIS A 24 -112.61 -50.17 45.29
N GLU A 25 -113.36 -49.15 45.71
CA GLU A 25 -114.55 -49.19 46.58
C GLU A 25 -115.42 -48.00 46.10
N ASP A 26 -116.26 -48.24 45.09
CA ASP A 26 -117.72 -48.33 45.23
C ASP A 26 -118.32 -47.47 46.35
N GLN A 27 -118.72 -46.24 45.99
CA GLN A 27 -119.99 -45.67 46.47
C GLN A 27 -120.75 -45.11 45.29
N GLU A 28 -121.76 -45.90 44.92
CA GLU A 28 -122.97 -45.59 44.19
C GLU A 28 -123.28 -44.09 43.98
N GLY A 29 -123.15 -43.68 42.72
CA GLY A 29 -123.64 -42.40 42.24
C GLY A 29 -123.77 -42.47 40.73
N ARG A 30 -124.77 -43.22 40.26
CA ARG A 30 -125.09 -43.48 38.85
C ARG A 30 -125.49 -42.18 38.15
N TYR A 31 -124.52 -41.31 37.85
CA TYR A 31 -124.72 -40.21 36.94
C TYR A 31 -124.60 -40.75 35.51
N TYR A 32 -125.73 -40.81 34.81
CA TYR A 32 -125.76 -40.92 33.36
C TYR A 32 -124.93 -39.78 32.76
N SER A 33 -123.65 -40.03 32.48
CA SER A 33 -122.80 -39.05 31.82
C SER A 33 -123.02 -39.15 30.32
N GLU A 34 -123.44 -38.04 29.72
CA GLU A 34 -123.58 -37.89 28.26
C GLU A 34 -122.25 -38.26 27.55
N GLU A 35 -121.09 -38.19 28.22
CA GLU A 35 -119.79 -38.61 27.68
C GLU A 35 -119.67 -40.11 27.40
N ALA A 36 -120.26 -40.97 28.24
CA ALA A 36 -120.23 -42.42 28.03
C ALA A 36 -121.20 -42.84 26.90
N GLU A 37 -122.29 -42.10 26.70
CA GLU A 37 -123.22 -42.34 25.60
C GLU A 37 -122.57 -42.04 24.23
N VAL A 38 -121.69 -41.03 24.16
CA VAL A 38 -121.00 -40.64 22.92
C VAL A 38 -120.16 -41.78 22.35
N ASP A 39 -119.58 -42.63 23.21
CA ASP A 39 -118.69 -43.74 22.81
C ASP A 39 -119.43 -44.95 22.24
N VAL A 40 -120.68 -45.15 22.65
CA VAL A 40 -121.49 -46.32 22.27
C VAL A 40 -122.41 -46.01 21.09
N ARG A 41 -122.84 -44.75 20.94
CA ARG A 41 -123.81 -44.34 19.92
C ARG A 41 -123.13 -44.04 18.58
N ASP A 42 -123.73 -44.53 17.50
CA ASP A 42 -123.25 -44.25 16.15
C ASP A 42 -123.54 -42.78 15.77
N PRO A 43 -122.53 -42.01 15.33
CA PRO A 43 -122.71 -40.62 14.90
C PRO A 43 -123.73 -40.44 13.78
N LYS A 44 -123.89 -41.42 12.89
CA LYS A 44 -124.83 -41.36 11.75
C LYS A 44 -126.26 -41.61 12.22
N GLU A 45 -126.46 -42.52 13.16
CA GLU A 45 -127.79 -42.79 13.76
C GLU A 45 -128.26 -41.59 14.60
N ASP A 46 -127.35 -40.95 15.36
CA ASP A 46 -127.64 -39.71 16.09
C ASP A 46 -128.06 -38.58 15.15
N TYR A 47 -127.39 -38.45 14.00
CA TYR A 47 -127.75 -37.46 12.98
C TYR A 47 -129.13 -37.75 12.37
N GLN A 48 -129.45 -39.01 12.11
CA GLN A 48 -130.76 -39.40 11.61
C GLN A 48 -131.86 -39.11 12.62
N LEU A 49 -131.66 -39.44 13.90
CA LEU A 49 -132.58 -39.12 14.99
C LEU A 49 -132.76 -37.60 15.19
N TYR A 50 -131.68 -36.82 15.04
CA TYR A 50 -131.76 -35.35 15.05
C TYR A 50 -132.64 -34.83 13.90
N LYS A 51 -132.49 -35.39 12.70
CA LYS A 51 -133.30 -35.02 11.54
C LYS A 51 -134.77 -35.36 11.74
N ASP A 52 -135.07 -36.57 12.24
CA ASP A 52 -136.44 -37.04 12.45
C ASP A 52 -137.15 -36.21 13.54
N THR A 53 -136.46 -35.91 14.66
CA THR A 53 -137.00 -35.03 15.71
C THR A 53 -137.22 -33.58 15.26
N CYS A 54 -136.41 -33.06 14.34
CA CYS A 54 -136.66 -31.77 13.68
C CYS A 54 -137.92 -31.80 12.80
N LEU A 55 -138.16 -32.89 12.06
CA LEU A 55 -139.36 -33.06 11.23
C LEU A 55 -140.62 -33.18 12.08
N ASP A 56 -140.56 -33.92 13.19
CA ASP A 56 -141.68 -34.04 14.13
C ASP A 56 -141.99 -32.70 14.82
N LEU A 57 -140.96 -31.96 15.23
CA LEU A 57 -141.13 -30.61 15.77
C LEU A 57 -141.75 -29.65 14.74
N GLN A 58 -141.34 -29.72 13.47
CA GLN A 58 -141.94 -28.95 12.39
C GLN A 58 -143.43 -29.27 12.23
N ARG A 59 -143.80 -30.56 12.24
CA ARG A 59 -145.19 -31.01 12.18
C ARG A 59 -146.02 -30.47 13.34
N LEU A 60 -145.50 -30.58 14.57
CA LEU A 60 -146.15 -30.05 15.78
C LEU A 60 -146.33 -28.53 15.71
N MET A 61 -145.34 -27.79 15.20
CA MET A 61 -145.46 -26.33 15.01
C MET A 61 -146.53 -25.97 13.97
N SER A 62 -146.65 -26.72 12.87
CA SER A 62 -147.71 -26.56 11.88
C SER A 62 -149.09 -26.85 12.47
N GLU A 63 -149.25 -27.93 13.24
CA GLU A 63 -150.50 -28.28 13.93
C GLU A 63 -150.90 -27.20 14.96
N ILE A 64 -149.95 -26.68 15.74
CA ILE A 64 -150.19 -25.56 16.67
C ILE A 64 -150.64 -24.30 15.92
N GLN A 65 -150.07 -24.03 14.73
CA GLN A 65 -150.48 -22.89 13.90
C GLN A 65 -151.91 -23.05 13.38
N GLU A 66 -152.28 -24.24 12.93
CA GLU A 66 -153.64 -24.56 12.48
C GLU A 66 -154.69 -24.53 13.60
N LEU A 67 -154.35 -25.01 14.79
CA LEU A 67 -155.24 -24.93 15.96
C LEU A 67 -155.44 -23.48 16.41
N LYS A 68 -154.39 -22.66 16.35
CA LYS A 68 -154.47 -21.22 16.67
C LYS A 68 -155.31 -20.43 15.66
N SER A 69 -155.38 -20.83 14.39
CA SER A 69 -156.18 -20.11 13.39
C SER A 69 -157.69 -20.40 13.50
N LYS A 70 -158.09 -21.57 14.04
CA LYS A 70 -159.51 -21.99 14.17
C LYS A 70 -160.25 -21.40 15.39
N GLY A 71 -159.54 -20.94 16.42
CA GLY A 71 -160.09 -20.05 17.46
C GLY A 71 -161.17 -20.61 18.40
N SER A 72 -161.23 -21.93 18.67
CA SER A 72 -162.18 -22.53 19.63
C SER A 72 -161.60 -22.66 21.05
N ARG A 73 -162.47 -22.60 22.09
CA ARG A 73 -162.07 -22.67 23.52
C ARG A 73 -161.55 -24.04 23.96
N ASP A 74 -161.98 -25.13 23.29
CA ASP A 74 -161.47 -26.49 23.56
C ASP A 74 -160.05 -26.72 23.01
N SER A 75 -159.63 -25.92 22.01
CA SER A 75 -158.29 -26.03 21.38
C SER A 75 -157.14 -25.57 22.29
N ALA A 76 -157.42 -24.92 23.43
CA ALA A 76 -156.39 -24.44 24.35
C ALA A 76 -155.65 -25.57 25.07
N LEU A 77 -156.35 -26.65 25.43
CA LEU A 77 -155.74 -27.81 26.08
C LEU A 77 -154.85 -28.62 25.12
N GLU A 78 -155.32 -28.84 23.87
CA GLU A 78 -154.53 -29.51 22.82
C GLU A 78 -153.27 -28.72 22.45
N ILE A 79 -153.35 -27.39 22.41
CA ILE A 79 -152.17 -26.54 22.15
C ILE A 79 -151.13 -26.68 23.27
N GLU A 80 -151.53 -26.75 24.54
CA GLU A 80 -150.59 -26.98 25.65
C GLU A 80 -149.97 -28.39 25.59
N GLU A 81 -150.74 -29.43 25.24
CA GLU A 81 -150.19 -30.77 25.05
C GLU A 81 -149.15 -30.82 23.92
N LYS A 82 -149.43 -30.19 22.78
CA LYS A 82 -148.51 -30.10 21.63
C LYS A 82 -147.26 -29.25 21.94
N LYS A 83 -147.40 -28.23 22.79
CA LYS A 83 -146.24 -27.48 23.33
C LYS A 83 -145.38 -28.36 24.24
N VAL A 84 -145.98 -29.18 25.10
CA VAL A 84 -145.23 -30.12 25.94
C VAL A 84 -144.49 -31.14 25.07
N GLN A 85 -145.12 -31.70 24.03
CA GLN A 85 -144.46 -32.59 23.06
C GLN A 85 -143.30 -31.88 22.34
N SER A 86 -143.51 -30.64 21.90
CA SER A 86 -142.45 -29.81 21.29
C SER A 86 -141.28 -29.56 22.23
N CYS A 87 -141.55 -29.30 23.52
CA CYS A 87 -140.52 -29.14 24.54
C CYS A 87 -139.70 -30.43 24.72
N VAL A 88 -140.32 -31.61 24.67
CA VAL A 88 -139.61 -32.89 24.69
C VAL A 88 -138.68 -33.02 23.47
N HIS A 89 -139.14 -32.70 22.27
CA HIS A 89 -138.27 -32.68 21.07
C HIS A 89 -137.12 -31.68 21.20
N PHE A 90 -137.35 -30.47 21.71
CA PHE A 90 -136.27 -29.53 22.00
C PHE A 90 -135.26 -30.06 23.02
N MET A 91 -135.71 -30.79 24.05
CA MET A 91 -134.82 -31.46 25.00
C MET A 91 -133.97 -32.53 24.30
N THR A 92 -134.54 -33.33 23.39
CA THR A 92 -133.79 -34.32 22.60
C THR A 92 -132.75 -33.67 21.68
N LEU A 93 -133.10 -32.59 20.98
CA LEU A 93 -132.15 -31.85 20.12
C LEU A 93 -131.02 -31.21 20.93
N LYS A 94 -131.33 -30.65 22.10
CA LYS A 94 -130.30 -30.13 23.02
C LYS A 94 -129.40 -31.25 23.56
N LYS A 95 -129.92 -32.46 23.77
CA LYS A 95 -129.11 -33.62 24.15
C LYS A 95 -128.19 -34.04 22.99
N LEU A 96 -128.72 -34.20 21.79
CA LEU A 96 -127.94 -34.56 20.58
C LEU A 96 -126.84 -33.55 20.26
N ASN A 97 -127.10 -32.24 20.40
CA ASN A 97 -126.08 -31.21 20.25
C ASN A 97 -124.97 -31.30 21.32
N ARG A 98 -125.34 -31.57 22.57
CA ARG A 98 -124.35 -31.80 23.64
C ARG A 98 -123.47 -33.01 23.33
N LEU A 99 -124.07 -34.13 22.90
CA LEU A 99 -123.34 -35.33 22.47
C LEU A 99 -122.38 -35.03 21.30
N ALA A 100 -122.82 -34.27 20.29
CA ALA A 100 -121.98 -33.89 19.14
C ALA A 100 -120.78 -33.01 19.56
N HIS A 101 -121.00 -32.01 20.43
CA HIS A 101 -119.91 -31.18 20.95
C HIS A 101 -118.93 -31.97 21.82
N ILE A 102 -119.43 -32.88 22.66
CA ILE A 102 -118.60 -33.78 23.46
C ILE A 102 -117.76 -34.68 22.54
N ARG A 103 -118.35 -35.27 21.50
CA ARG A 103 -117.66 -36.10 20.50
C ARG A 103 -116.56 -35.35 19.78
N LEU A 104 -116.85 -34.12 19.33
CA LEU A 104 -115.87 -33.25 18.65
C LEU A 104 -114.72 -32.89 19.58
N LYS A 105 -115.02 -32.51 20.83
CA LYS A 105 -114.02 -32.19 21.83
C LYS A 105 -113.11 -33.40 22.09
N LYS A 106 -113.70 -34.60 22.30
CA LYS A 106 -112.94 -35.83 22.52
C LYS A 106 -111.98 -36.16 21.36
N ALA A 107 -112.45 -36.06 20.11
CA ALA A 107 -111.59 -36.30 18.94
C ALA A 107 -110.47 -35.26 18.79
N ARG A 108 -110.78 -33.98 19.05
CA ARG A 108 -109.78 -32.90 19.06
C ARG A 108 -108.73 -33.12 20.15
N ASP A 109 -109.15 -33.48 21.35
CA ASP A 109 -108.24 -33.72 22.48
C ASP A 109 -107.36 -34.94 22.20
N GLN A 110 -107.93 -36.04 21.69
CA GLN A 110 -107.17 -37.25 21.33
C GLN A 110 -106.13 -36.98 20.22
N THR A 111 -106.51 -36.25 19.17
CA THR A 111 -105.56 -35.90 18.09
C THR A 111 -104.50 -34.93 18.57
N HIS A 112 -104.86 -33.99 19.45
CA HIS A 112 -103.90 -33.07 20.05
C HIS A 112 -102.91 -33.80 20.96
N GLU A 113 -103.37 -34.75 21.78
CA GLU A 113 -102.50 -35.61 22.59
C GLU A 113 -101.54 -36.44 21.74
N ALA A 114 -102.02 -37.04 20.64
CA ALA A 114 -101.16 -37.79 19.73
C ALA A 114 -100.12 -36.88 19.06
N LYS A 115 -100.52 -35.68 18.62
CA LYS A 115 -99.60 -34.67 18.08
C LYS A 115 -98.54 -34.28 19.11
N GLN A 116 -98.93 -33.98 20.34
CA GLN A 116 -98.00 -33.62 21.41
C GLN A 116 -96.96 -34.74 21.66
N LYS A 117 -97.37 -36.01 21.61
CA LYS A 117 -96.46 -37.15 21.73
C LYS A 117 -95.46 -37.21 20.55
N VAL A 118 -95.93 -36.99 19.33
CA VAL A 118 -95.06 -36.96 18.13
C VAL A 118 -94.07 -35.80 18.20
N ASP A 119 -94.53 -34.61 18.58
CA ASP A 119 -93.67 -33.43 18.75
C ASP A 119 -92.61 -33.68 19.84
N ALA A 120 -92.97 -34.38 20.92
CA ALA A 120 -92.03 -34.79 21.96
C ALA A 120 -90.97 -35.79 21.45
N TYR A 121 -91.37 -36.81 20.68
CA TYR A 121 -90.42 -37.75 20.07
C TYR A 121 -89.53 -37.08 19.01
N HIS A 122 -90.08 -36.18 18.21
CA HIS A 122 -89.32 -35.41 17.24
C HIS A 122 -88.28 -34.53 17.94
N LEU A 123 -88.64 -33.90 19.07
CA LEU A 123 -87.68 -33.15 19.89
C LEU A 123 -86.55 -34.04 20.44
N GLN A 124 -86.87 -35.26 20.91
CA GLN A 124 -85.86 -36.22 21.34
C GLN A 124 -84.90 -36.59 20.19
N LEU A 125 -85.43 -36.83 19.00
CA LEU A 125 -84.61 -37.12 17.81
C LEU A 125 -83.70 -35.94 17.46
N GLN A 126 -84.20 -34.70 17.48
CA GLN A 126 -83.39 -33.51 17.22
C GLN A 126 -82.26 -33.35 18.25
N ASN A 127 -82.53 -33.64 19.53
CA ASN A 127 -81.48 -33.65 20.55
C ASN A 127 -80.39 -34.68 20.25
N LEU A 128 -80.75 -35.89 19.82
CA LEU A 128 -79.78 -36.93 19.44
C LEU A 128 -78.99 -36.57 18.18
N LEU A 129 -79.65 -36.00 17.15
CA LEU A 129 -78.96 -35.55 15.94
C LEU A 129 -77.97 -34.43 16.25
N TYR A 130 -78.34 -33.52 17.15
CA TYR A 130 -77.42 -32.50 17.64
C TYR A 130 -76.23 -33.12 18.38
N GLU A 131 -76.45 -34.12 19.23
CA GLU A 131 -75.39 -34.84 19.94
C GLU A 131 -74.44 -35.55 18.97
N VAL A 132 -74.97 -36.28 17.99
CA VAL A 132 -74.16 -36.93 16.94
C VAL A 132 -73.35 -35.90 16.17
N MET A 133 -73.96 -34.79 15.74
CA MET A 133 -73.24 -33.73 15.04
C MET A 133 -72.16 -33.09 15.93
N HIS A 134 -72.44 -32.88 17.22
CA HIS A 134 -71.47 -32.35 18.18
C HIS A 134 -70.29 -33.31 18.34
N LEU A 135 -70.55 -34.60 18.58
CA LEU A 135 -69.52 -35.63 18.72
C LEU A 135 -68.70 -35.76 17.44
N GLN A 136 -69.32 -35.72 16.27
CA GLN A 136 -68.60 -35.77 15.00
C GLN A 136 -67.69 -34.54 14.80
N LYS A 137 -68.19 -33.34 15.13
CA LYS A 137 -67.36 -32.11 15.14
C LYS A 137 -66.21 -32.19 16.13
N GLU A 138 -66.45 -32.81 17.29
CA GLU A 138 -65.43 -33.01 18.31
C GLU A 138 -64.36 -34.02 17.86
N ILE A 139 -64.78 -35.11 17.20
CA ILE A 139 -63.87 -36.09 16.58
C ILE A 139 -63.03 -35.43 15.49
N THR A 140 -63.61 -34.68 14.55
CA THR A 140 -62.82 -33.98 13.53
C THR A 140 -61.87 -32.98 14.17
N LYS A 141 -62.32 -32.21 15.17
CA LYS A 141 -61.44 -31.31 15.92
C LYS A 141 -60.27 -32.06 16.61
N CYS A 142 -60.53 -33.25 17.15
CA CYS A 142 -59.49 -34.09 17.75
C CYS A 142 -58.54 -34.71 16.71
N LEU A 143 -59.02 -35.03 15.50
CA LEU A 143 -58.20 -35.56 14.41
C LEU A 143 -57.40 -34.46 13.68
N GLU A 144 -57.90 -33.23 13.68
CA GLU A 144 -57.18 -32.04 13.20
C GLU A 144 -56.09 -31.58 14.18
N PHE A 145 -55.97 -32.23 15.33
CA PHE A 145 -54.88 -31.97 16.27
C PHE A 145 -53.55 -32.35 15.64
N LYS A 146 -52.84 -31.34 15.15
CA LYS A 146 -51.43 -31.45 14.77
C LYS A 146 -50.58 -31.18 15.97
N SER A 147 -49.78 -32.16 16.36
CA SER A 147 -48.82 -31.98 17.42
C SER A 147 -47.59 -31.26 16.87
N LYS A 148 -47.05 -30.31 17.64
CA LYS A 148 -45.94 -29.44 17.21
C LYS A 148 -44.65 -30.19 16.79
N HIS A 149 -44.52 -31.46 17.16
CA HIS A 149 -43.37 -32.27 16.76
C HIS A 149 -43.35 -32.64 15.28
N GLU A 150 -44.49 -32.59 14.57
CA GLU A 150 -44.57 -32.87 13.13
C GLU A 150 -43.90 -31.77 12.28
N GLU A 151 -43.75 -30.56 12.82
CA GLU A 151 -43.07 -29.43 12.15
C GLU A 151 -41.55 -29.43 12.40
N ILE A 152 -41.05 -30.30 13.28
CA ILE A 152 -39.63 -30.33 13.66
C ILE A 152 -38.91 -31.36 12.78
N GLU A 153 -37.88 -30.90 12.05
CA GLU A 153 -36.97 -31.79 11.35
C GLU A 153 -36.14 -32.59 12.36
N LEU A 154 -36.46 -33.88 12.49
CA LEU A 154 -35.82 -34.76 13.45
C LEU A 154 -34.51 -35.37 12.89
N VAL A 155 -33.48 -35.46 13.73
CA VAL A 155 -32.20 -36.15 13.44
C VAL A 155 -32.45 -37.56 12.94
N SER A 156 -31.76 -37.99 11.87
CA SER A 156 -32.00 -39.29 11.24
C SER A 156 -31.88 -40.45 12.24
N VAL A 157 -32.60 -41.54 11.98
CA VAL A 157 -32.64 -42.70 12.88
C VAL A 157 -31.23 -43.29 13.10
N GLU A 158 -30.41 -43.29 12.06
CA GLU A 158 -29.02 -43.79 12.08
C GLU A 158 -28.11 -42.91 12.93
N GLU A 159 -28.24 -41.59 12.81
CA GLU A 159 -27.46 -40.64 13.61
C GLU A 159 -27.89 -40.62 15.08
N PHE A 160 -29.18 -40.83 15.35
CA PHE A 160 -29.71 -40.95 16.70
C PHE A 160 -29.11 -42.16 17.44
N TYR A 161 -29.19 -43.36 16.87
CA TYR A 161 -28.68 -44.56 17.55
C TYR A 161 -27.15 -44.60 17.67
N SER A 162 -26.42 -43.90 16.79
CA SER A 162 -24.96 -43.83 16.85
C SER A 162 -24.42 -42.81 17.85
N LYS A 163 -25.08 -41.64 17.97
CA LYS A 163 -24.59 -40.51 18.79
C LYS A 163 -25.30 -40.39 20.15
N ALA A 164 -26.51 -40.92 20.30
CA ALA A 164 -27.25 -40.81 21.56
C ALA A 164 -26.74 -41.81 22.63
N PRO A 165 -26.54 -41.38 23.88
CA PRO A 165 -26.21 -42.25 24.99
C PRO A 165 -27.26 -43.35 25.17
N VAL A 166 -26.80 -44.55 25.57
CA VAL A 166 -27.64 -45.73 25.78
C VAL A 166 -28.77 -45.48 26.79
N ALA A 167 -28.57 -44.54 27.73
CA ALA A 167 -29.58 -44.12 28.70
C ALA A 167 -30.83 -43.47 28.06
N ILE A 168 -30.68 -42.85 26.88
CA ILE A 168 -31.76 -42.15 26.15
C ILE A 168 -32.21 -42.98 24.94
N SER A 169 -31.28 -43.63 24.22
CA SER A 169 -31.61 -44.37 23.00
C SER A 169 -32.43 -45.64 23.26
N LYS A 170 -32.19 -46.33 24.40
CA LYS A 170 -32.91 -47.54 24.86
C LYS A 170 -33.38 -48.46 23.71
N PRO A 171 -32.45 -49.00 22.90
CA PRO A 171 -32.74 -49.66 21.63
C PRO A 171 -33.68 -50.87 21.75
N GLU A 172 -33.74 -51.50 22.92
CA GLU A 172 -34.61 -52.66 23.19
C GLU A 172 -36.12 -52.33 23.15
N ILE A 173 -36.50 -51.08 23.45
CA ILE A 173 -37.91 -50.65 23.52
C ILE A 173 -38.26 -49.75 22.34
N THR A 174 -37.32 -48.89 21.94
CA THR A 174 -37.48 -47.92 20.84
C THR A 174 -37.42 -48.55 19.45
N SER A 175 -36.84 -49.75 19.31
CA SER A 175 -36.87 -50.48 18.03
C SER A 175 -38.20 -51.18 17.75
N THR A 176 -39.00 -51.44 18.78
CA THR A 176 -40.30 -52.13 18.68
C THR A 176 -41.49 -51.20 18.56
N ASP A 177 -41.42 -50.00 19.18
CA ASP A 177 -42.51 -49.04 19.21
C ASP A 177 -42.11 -47.70 18.55
N PRO A 178 -42.71 -47.32 17.40
CA PRO A 178 -42.38 -46.08 16.69
C PRO A 178 -42.73 -44.82 17.50
N HIS A 179 -43.70 -44.85 18.41
CA HIS A 179 -44.02 -43.70 19.25
C HIS A 179 -42.95 -43.44 20.31
N GLN A 180 -42.44 -44.51 20.95
CA GLN A 180 -41.33 -44.36 21.89
C GLN A 180 -40.04 -43.96 21.19
N GLN A 181 -39.82 -44.43 19.96
CA GLN A 181 -38.71 -44.00 19.13
C GLN A 181 -38.73 -42.47 18.88
N THR A 182 -39.90 -41.89 18.56
CA THR A 182 -40.00 -40.44 18.33
C THR A 182 -39.85 -39.64 19.62
N LEU A 183 -40.39 -40.11 20.74
CA LEU A 183 -40.18 -39.48 22.06
C LEU A 183 -38.71 -39.45 22.46
N SER A 184 -38.00 -40.57 22.34
CA SER A 184 -36.57 -40.63 22.67
C SER A 184 -35.70 -39.78 21.75
N ARG A 185 -36.07 -39.65 20.46
CA ARG A 185 -35.43 -38.71 19.52
C ARG A 185 -35.63 -37.25 19.94
N LEU A 186 -36.85 -36.88 20.34
CA LEU A 186 -37.18 -35.53 20.82
C LEU A 186 -36.43 -35.19 22.12
N ASP A 187 -36.37 -36.12 23.06
CA ASP A 187 -35.64 -35.94 24.33
C ASP A 187 -34.14 -35.75 24.09
N TRP A 188 -33.57 -36.52 23.15
CA TRP A 188 -32.18 -36.35 22.76
C TRP A 188 -31.91 -35.00 22.11
N GLU A 189 -32.76 -34.56 21.19
CA GLU A 189 -32.63 -33.23 20.57
C GLU A 189 -32.78 -32.10 21.58
N LEU A 190 -33.69 -32.23 22.54
CA LEU A 190 -33.84 -31.27 23.61
C LEU A 190 -32.56 -31.17 24.43
N GLU A 191 -31.97 -32.31 24.81
CA GLU A 191 -30.71 -32.32 25.54
C GLU A 191 -29.55 -31.77 24.71
N GLN A 192 -29.48 -32.11 23.42
CA GLN A 192 -28.51 -31.55 22.48
C GLN A 192 -28.64 -30.03 22.39
N ARG A 193 -29.85 -29.49 22.21
CA ARG A 193 -30.10 -28.05 22.15
C ARG A 193 -29.75 -27.36 23.47
N LYS A 194 -30.03 -27.98 24.62
CA LYS A 194 -29.58 -27.46 25.93
C LYS A 194 -28.06 -27.39 26.02
N ARG A 195 -27.35 -28.47 25.67
CA ARG A 195 -25.87 -28.51 25.66
C ARG A 195 -25.28 -27.50 24.69
N LEU A 196 -25.85 -27.36 23.50
CA LEU A 196 -25.42 -26.37 22.49
C LEU A 196 -25.67 -24.94 22.96
N ALA A 197 -26.81 -24.66 23.58
CA ALA A 197 -27.12 -23.34 24.13
C ALA A 197 -26.17 -22.96 25.28
N GLU A 198 -25.85 -23.91 26.15
CA GLU A 198 -24.89 -23.71 27.25
C GLU A 198 -23.47 -23.48 26.71
N LYS A 199 -23.02 -24.32 25.78
CA LYS A 199 -21.73 -24.15 25.09
C LYS A 199 -21.65 -22.83 24.32
N TYR A 200 -22.73 -22.42 23.66
CA TYR A 200 -22.81 -21.12 22.97
C TYR A 200 -22.67 -19.96 23.96
N LYS A 201 -23.34 -20.04 25.11
CA LYS A 201 -23.24 -19.04 26.18
C LYS A 201 -21.82 -18.96 26.76
N GLU A 202 -21.16 -20.10 26.97
CA GLU A 202 -19.76 -20.16 27.39
C GLU A 202 -18.82 -19.55 26.33
N CYS A 203 -19.01 -19.89 25.05
CA CYS A 203 -18.24 -19.31 23.95
C CYS A 203 -18.44 -17.79 23.84
N LEU A 204 -19.67 -17.29 24.01
CA LEU A 204 -19.95 -15.85 24.04
C LEU A 204 -19.22 -15.16 25.20
N ALA A 205 -19.27 -15.74 26.40
CA ALA A 205 -18.56 -15.20 27.56
C ALA A 205 -17.03 -15.18 27.33
N SER A 206 -16.48 -16.24 26.72
CA SER A 206 -15.06 -16.29 26.34
C SER A 206 -14.71 -15.24 25.29
N LYS A 207 -15.57 -15.04 24.28
CA LYS A 207 -15.39 -14.01 23.25
C LYS A 207 -15.38 -12.61 23.88
N GLU A 208 -16.34 -12.31 24.75
CA GLU A 208 -16.37 -11.01 25.46
C GLU A 208 -15.14 -10.80 26.33
N LYS A 209 -14.66 -11.84 27.02
CA LYS A 209 -13.43 -11.77 27.81
C LYS A 209 -12.21 -11.46 26.94
N ILE A 210 -12.05 -12.16 25.82
CA ILE A 210 -10.94 -11.95 24.88
C ILE A 210 -11.02 -10.54 24.27
N LEU A 211 -12.21 -10.06 23.90
CA LEU A 211 -12.38 -8.71 23.36
C LEU A 211 -11.96 -7.64 24.37
N LYS A 212 -12.35 -7.78 25.64
CA LYS A 212 -11.91 -6.88 26.72
C LYS A 212 -10.39 -6.94 26.92
N GLU A 213 -9.79 -8.14 26.88
CA GLU A 213 -8.33 -8.28 26.97
C GLU A 213 -7.59 -7.61 25.78
N ILE A 214 -8.13 -7.73 24.57
CA ILE A 214 -7.59 -7.05 23.38
C ILE A 214 -7.71 -5.53 23.55
N GLU A 215 -8.84 -5.03 24.04
CA GLU A 215 -9.06 -3.60 24.26
C GLU A 215 -8.08 -3.04 25.29
N ILE A 216 -7.91 -3.71 26.44
CA ILE A 216 -6.90 -3.36 27.46
C ILE A 216 -5.49 -3.38 26.86
N LYS A 217 -5.13 -4.40 26.07
CA LYS A 217 -3.80 -4.47 25.43
C LYS A 217 -3.60 -3.37 24.38
N LYS A 218 -4.64 -3.00 23.64
CA LYS A 218 -4.61 -1.88 22.69
C LYS A 218 -4.42 -0.55 23.42
N GLU A 219 -5.15 -0.30 24.50
CA GLU A 219 -4.97 0.88 25.34
C GLU A 219 -3.57 0.94 25.95
N TYR A 220 -3.04 -0.20 26.42
CA TYR A 220 -1.67 -0.30 26.90
C TYR A 220 -0.64 0.03 25.80
N LEU A 221 -0.78 -0.51 24.59
CA LEU A 221 0.10 -0.18 23.47
C LEU A 221 -0.01 1.29 23.05
N ASN A 222 -1.23 1.82 22.98
CA ASN A 222 -1.50 3.21 22.64
C ASN A 222 -0.95 4.19 23.69
N SER A 223 -0.88 3.79 24.94
CA SER A 223 -0.26 4.57 26.03
C SER A 223 1.27 4.38 26.10
N LEU A 224 1.80 3.24 25.67
CA LEU A 224 3.24 2.97 25.62
C LEU A 224 3.94 3.78 24.53
N GLN A 225 3.34 3.92 23.34
CA GLN A 225 3.91 4.68 22.23
C GLN A 225 4.29 6.13 22.60
N PRO A 226 3.42 6.95 23.23
CA PRO A 226 3.78 8.31 23.64
C PRO A 226 4.82 8.31 24.78
N GLN A 227 4.82 7.32 25.68
CA GLN A 227 5.85 7.20 26.71
C GLN A 227 7.23 6.91 26.10
N LEU A 228 7.32 5.99 25.15
CA LEU A 228 8.55 5.70 24.40
C LEU A 228 9.02 6.92 23.60
N ASN A 229 8.11 7.64 22.94
CA ASN A 229 8.44 8.88 22.25
C ASN A 229 8.96 9.96 23.21
N SER A 230 8.39 10.07 24.41
CA SER A 230 8.87 11.00 25.44
C SER A 230 10.27 10.63 25.93
N ILE A 231 10.57 9.34 26.13
CA ILE A 231 11.91 8.85 26.47
C ILE A 231 12.91 9.15 25.34
N MET A 232 12.52 8.89 24.08
CA MET A 232 13.34 9.19 22.91
C MET A 232 13.69 10.69 22.86
N GLN A 233 12.71 11.57 22.98
CA GLN A 233 12.91 13.03 23.02
C GLN A 233 13.78 13.47 24.21
N ALA A 234 13.57 12.90 25.40
CA ALA A 234 14.38 13.19 26.58
C ALA A 234 15.84 12.70 26.44
N SER A 235 16.08 11.69 25.61
CA SER A 235 17.42 11.15 25.35
C SER A 235 18.22 11.92 24.31
N LEU A 236 17.56 12.73 23.46
CA LEU A 236 18.22 13.51 22.39
C LEU A 236 19.36 14.42 22.90
N PRO A 237 19.22 15.20 24.00
CA PRO A 237 20.30 16.06 24.49
C PRO A 237 21.52 15.27 24.95
N VAL A 238 21.30 14.07 25.51
CA VAL A 238 22.37 13.17 25.95
C VAL A 238 23.04 12.51 24.74
N GLN A 239 22.28 12.13 23.72
CA GLN A 239 22.79 11.63 22.44
C GLN A 239 23.67 12.67 21.73
N GLU A 240 23.24 13.94 21.71
CA GLU A 240 24.00 15.06 21.15
C GLU A 240 25.30 15.30 21.93
N TYR A 241 25.22 15.28 23.27
CA TYR A 241 26.38 15.46 24.14
C TYR A 241 27.41 14.33 23.99
N LEU A 242 26.96 13.09 23.89
CA LEU A 242 27.81 11.91 23.69
C LEU A 242 28.18 11.68 22.22
N SER A 243 27.73 12.52 21.29
CA SER A 243 27.93 12.38 19.84
C SER A 243 27.49 11.01 19.30
N MET A 244 26.35 10.50 19.78
CA MET A 244 25.77 9.21 19.39
C MET A 244 24.38 9.38 18.76
N PRO A 245 24.28 9.74 17.47
CA PRO A 245 23.02 10.06 16.81
C PRO A 245 22.31 8.79 16.29
N PHE A 246 21.82 7.95 17.19
CA PHE A 246 21.16 6.69 16.82
C PHE A 246 19.88 6.92 15.98
N ASP A 247 19.10 7.96 16.26
CA ASP A 247 17.87 8.27 15.53
C ASP A 247 18.12 8.69 14.08
N CYS A 248 19.15 9.52 13.84
CA CYS A 248 19.52 9.93 12.48
C CYS A 248 20.04 8.74 11.67
N MET A 249 20.85 7.87 12.28
CA MET A 249 21.31 6.64 11.65
C MET A 249 20.15 5.70 11.33
N HIS A 250 19.20 5.52 12.25
CA HIS A 250 18.05 4.63 12.04
C HIS A 250 17.14 5.11 10.90
N LYS A 251 16.82 6.41 10.86
CA LYS A 251 16.06 7.03 9.76
C LYS A 251 16.76 6.89 8.41
N GLN A 252 18.09 7.03 8.38
CA GLN A 252 18.87 6.80 7.17
C GLN A 252 18.83 5.32 6.73
N TYR A 253 18.87 4.36 7.66
CA TYR A 253 18.73 2.93 7.34
C TYR A 253 17.32 2.55 6.85
N GLU A 254 16.26 3.13 7.41
CA GLU A 254 14.90 2.93 6.91
C GLU A 254 14.75 3.48 5.49
N THR A 255 15.32 4.66 5.23
CA THR A 255 15.34 5.26 3.89
C THR A 255 16.19 4.42 2.93
N ALA A 256 17.30 3.85 3.40
CA ALA A 256 18.18 3.00 2.61
C ALA A 256 17.51 1.71 2.11
N ARG A 257 16.44 1.22 2.76
CA ARG A 257 15.66 0.06 2.27
C ARG A 257 15.04 0.29 0.89
N HIS A 258 14.82 1.55 0.52
CA HIS A 258 14.24 1.94 -0.77
C HIS A 258 15.31 2.31 -1.82
N LEU A 259 16.61 2.16 -1.52
CA LEU A 259 17.67 2.43 -2.49
C LEU A 259 17.85 1.26 -3.47
N PRO A 260 18.18 1.55 -4.74
CA PRO A 260 18.66 0.55 -5.70
C PRO A 260 19.90 -0.17 -5.18
N ALA A 261 20.09 -1.43 -5.57
CA ALA A 261 21.19 -2.26 -5.08
C ALA A 261 22.58 -1.57 -5.17
N PRO A 262 22.98 -0.91 -6.28
CA PRO A 262 24.27 -0.22 -6.35
C PRO A 262 24.40 0.98 -5.40
N LEU A 263 23.33 1.74 -5.20
CA LEU A 263 23.31 2.87 -4.25
C LEU A 263 23.28 2.39 -2.79
N TYR A 264 22.61 1.26 -2.52
CA TYR A 264 22.61 0.64 -1.20
C TYR A 264 24.01 0.15 -0.82
N VAL A 265 24.69 -0.57 -1.72
CA VAL A 265 26.08 -1.02 -1.51
C VAL A 265 26.99 0.19 -1.26
N LEU A 266 26.89 1.24 -2.09
CA LEU A 266 27.63 2.48 -1.90
C LEU A 266 27.36 3.10 -0.51
N PHE A 267 26.09 3.19 -0.10
CA PHE A 267 25.69 3.77 1.18
C PHE A 267 26.25 2.99 2.37
N VAL A 268 26.14 1.66 2.35
CA VAL A 268 26.64 0.79 3.42
C VAL A 268 28.16 0.91 3.53
N GLN A 269 28.89 0.86 2.41
CA GLN A 269 30.35 0.93 2.40
C GLN A 269 30.87 2.31 2.80
N ALA A 270 30.24 3.38 2.31
CA ALA A 270 30.60 4.75 2.69
C ALA A 270 30.31 5.02 4.18
N SER A 271 29.19 4.50 4.70
CA SER A 271 28.85 4.60 6.12
C SER A 271 29.82 3.81 7.00
N ALA A 272 30.19 2.59 6.58
CA ALA A 272 31.18 1.76 7.25
C ALA A 272 32.56 2.46 7.29
N TYR A 273 33.01 3.02 6.16
CA TYR A 273 34.29 3.75 6.10
C TYR A 273 34.28 5.03 6.96
N SER A 274 33.17 5.78 6.97
CA SER A 274 32.99 6.96 7.85
C SER A 274 33.15 6.59 9.32
N GLN A 275 32.53 5.49 9.74
CA GLN A 275 32.58 5.03 11.13
C GLN A 275 33.94 4.45 11.53
N ALA A 276 34.56 3.66 10.64
CA ALA A 276 35.77 2.91 10.94
C ALA A 276 37.05 3.75 10.82
N CYS A 277 37.17 4.56 9.77
CA CYS A 277 38.44 5.20 9.40
C CYS A 277 38.37 6.72 9.47
N ASP A 278 37.21 7.34 9.20
CA ASP A 278 37.18 8.76 8.86
C ASP A 278 35.89 9.50 9.23
N ARG A 279 35.86 10.02 10.46
CA ARG A 279 34.74 10.82 10.99
C ARG A 279 34.46 12.14 10.25
N LYS A 280 35.32 12.54 9.30
CA LYS A 280 35.13 13.76 8.48
C LYS A 280 34.36 13.50 7.19
N LEU A 281 33.97 12.25 6.94
CA LEU A 281 33.11 11.85 5.83
C LEU A 281 31.66 11.77 6.35
N VAL A 282 30.75 12.51 5.73
CA VAL A 282 29.33 12.49 6.04
C VAL A 282 28.57 11.92 4.85
N VAL A 283 27.69 10.95 5.09
CA VAL A 283 26.83 10.34 4.07
C VAL A 283 25.38 10.72 4.37
N THR A 284 24.67 11.19 3.35
CA THR A 284 23.24 11.50 3.40
C THR A 284 22.51 10.89 2.21
N ILE A 285 21.25 10.52 2.40
CA ILE A 285 20.36 10.09 1.31
C ILE A 285 19.44 11.26 1.03
N GLU A 286 19.39 11.70 -0.23
CA GLU A 286 18.56 12.82 -0.69
C GLU A 286 17.56 12.30 -1.73
N GLY A 287 16.35 12.88 -1.76
CA GLY A 287 15.33 12.55 -2.76
C GLY A 287 13.95 12.26 -2.19
N ASN A 288 13.03 11.86 -3.07
CA ASN A 288 11.64 11.61 -2.71
C ASN A 288 11.42 10.13 -2.32
N VAL A 289 11.15 9.88 -1.03
CA VAL A 289 10.93 8.54 -0.47
C VAL A 289 9.62 7.92 -0.94
N GLU A 290 8.61 8.73 -1.26
CA GLU A 290 7.29 8.26 -1.68
C GLU A 290 7.32 7.71 -3.12
N GLU A 291 7.99 8.39 -4.03
CA GLU A 291 8.21 7.91 -5.40
C GLU A 291 9.07 6.63 -5.42
N ALA A 292 10.08 6.56 -4.53
CA ALA A 292 10.90 5.36 -4.40
C ALA A 292 10.12 4.15 -3.86
N ARG A 293 9.17 4.38 -2.93
CA ARG A 293 8.24 3.34 -2.46
C ARG A 293 7.31 2.84 -3.55
N ALA A 294 6.83 3.73 -4.42
CA ALA A 294 5.98 3.37 -5.55
C ALA A 294 6.72 2.46 -6.57
N LEU A 295 8.03 2.66 -6.76
CA LEU A 295 8.88 1.81 -7.60
C LEU A 295 9.20 0.44 -6.98
N PHE A 296 9.14 0.33 -5.65
CA PHE A 296 9.44 -0.91 -4.92
C PHE A 296 8.23 -1.84 -4.77
N LYS A 297 7.01 -1.32 -4.94
CA LYS A 297 5.84 -2.18 -5.08
C LYS A 297 5.98 -2.92 -6.42
N PRO A 298 6.01 -4.26 -6.44
CA PRO A 298 5.81 -4.95 -7.70
C PRO A 298 4.48 -4.45 -8.29
N PRO A 299 4.35 -4.30 -9.61
CA PRO A 299 3.04 -4.15 -10.20
C PRO A 299 2.22 -5.36 -9.72
N GLU A 300 1.23 -5.13 -8.84
CA GLU A 300 0.20 -6.14 -8.61
C GLU A 300 -0.39 -6.45 -9.97
N ASP A 301 -0.53 -7.76 -10.24
CA ASP A 301 -1.02 -8.33 -11.48
C ASP A 301 -2.10 -7.46 -12.13
N SER A 302 -1.72 -6.68 -13.15
CA SER A 302 -2.67 -6.18 -14.13
C SER A 302 -3.02 -7.37 -15.01
N GLN A 303 -3.87 -8.25 -14.47
CA GLN A 303 -4.66 -9.17 -15.27
C GLN A 303 -5.41 -8.36 -16.32
N ASP A 304 -5.38 -8.88 -17.53
CA ASP A 304 -6.18 -8.46 -18.66
C ASP A 304 -7.64 -8.29 -18.25
N ASP A 305 -8.12 -7.05 -18.22
CA ASP A 305 -9.55 -6.72 -18.27
C ASP A 305 -9.71 -5.56 -19.27
N GLU A 306 -9.47 -5.87 -20.54
CA GLU A 306 -10.12 -5.17 -21.67
C GLU A 306 -11.62 -5.50 -21.61
N SER A 307 -12.33 -4.89 -20.65
CA SER A 307 -13.78 -4.89 -20.61
C SER A 307 -14.28 -3.57 -21.20
N ASP A 308 -14.64 -3.70 -22.46
CA ASP A 308 -15.58 -2.89 -23.23
C ASP A 308 -16.58 -2.10 -22.36
N SER A 309 -16.51 -0.78 -22.44
CA SER A 309 -17.57 0.10 -21.97
C SER A 309 -17.56 1.38 -22.78
N ASP A 310 -18.41 1.36 -23.81
CA ASP A 310 -19.01 2.51 -24.46
C ASP A 310 -19.41 3.59 -23.44
N ALA A 311 -18.77 4.75 -23.53
CA ALA A 311 -19.30 6.00 -23.02
C ALA A 311 -18.79 7.13 -23.92
N GLU A 312 -19.65 7.51 -24.86
CA GLU A 312 -19.52 8.78 -25.58
C GLU A 312 -19.58 9.95 -24.59
N GLU A 313 -18.51 10.73 -24.52
CA GLU A 313 -18.64 12.17 -24.29
C GLU A 313 -17.64 12.93 -25.18
N GLU A 314 -18.21 13.70 -26.11
CA GLU A 314 -17.55 14.70 -26.91
C GLU A 314 -16.87 15.75 -26.03
N GLN A 315 -15.53 15.80 -26.01
CA GLN A 315 -14.82 17.07 -25.86
C GLN A 315 -13.71 17.23 -26.89
N THR A 316 -13.91 18.28 -27.66
CA THR A 316 -13.13 18.74 -28.79
C THR A 316 -11.77 19.28 -28.35
N THR A 317 -10.71 18.49 -28.47
CA THR A 317 -9.39 19.03 -28.82
C THR A 317 -8.71 18.10 -29.82
N LYS A 318 -8.38 18.67 -30.99
CA LYS A 318 -7.66 17.98 -32.07
C LYS A 318 -6.30 17.48 -31.57
N ARG A 319 -6.23 16.25 -31.06
CA ARG A 319 -4.98 15.53 -30.81
C ARG A 319 -4.32 15.23 -32.16
N ARG A 320 -3.33 16.05 -32.52
CA ARG A 320 -2.34 15.70 -33.54
C ARG A 320 -1.73 14.35 -33.15
N ARG A 321 -1.70 13.39 -34.10
CA ARG A 321 -0.82 12.22 -33.98
C ARG A 321 0.59 12.71 -33.64
N PRO A 322 1.28 12.17 -32.61
CA PRO A 322 2.65 12.56 -32.34
C PRO A 322 3.51 12.18 -33.55
N THR A 323 4.21 13.15 -34.11
CA THR A 323 5.27 12.92 -35.09
C THR A 323 6.31 11.97 -34.50
N LEU A 324 6.84 11.01 -35.28
CA LEU A 324 7.83 10.01 -34.85
C LEU A 324 8.99 10.59 -34.01
N GLY A 325 9.39 11.84 -34.25
CA GLY A 325 10.40 12.54 -33.44
C GLY A 325 10.00 12.77 -31.98
N VAL A 326 8.73 13.10 -31.70
CA VAL A 326 8.24 13.31 -30.32
C VAL A 326 8.24 11.98 -29.55
N GLN A 327 7.90 10.88 -30.22
CA GLN A 327 7.95 9.54 -29.62
C GLN A 327 9.38 9.07 -29.32
N LEU A 328 10.36 9.45 -30.15
CA LEU A 328 11.77 9.14 -29.89
C LEU A 328 12.30 9.99 -28.73
N ASP A 329 11.91 11.26 -28.62
CA ASP A 329 12.31 12.12 -27.50
C ASP A 329 11.69 11.68 -26.17
N ASP A 330 10.44 11.21 -26.18
CA ASP A 330 9.81 10.62 -24.98
C ASP A 330 10.52 9.32 -24.57
N LYS A 331 10.88 8.46 -25.53
CA LYS A 331 11.69 7.26 -25.27
C LYS A 331 13.10 7.60 -24.76
N ARG A 332 13.72 8.67 -25.24
CA ARG A 332 15.01 9.17 -24.74
C ARG A 332 14.90 9.61 -23.29
N LYS A 333 13.88 10.41 -22.95
CA LYS A 333 13.63 10.85 -21.56
C LYS A 333 13.33 9.68 -20.63
N GLU A 334 12.59 8.69 -21.09
CA GLU A 334 12.31 7.48 -20.34
C GLU A 334 13.60 6.67 -20.08
N MET A 335 14.47 6.54 -21.07
CA MET A 335 15.77 5.85 -20.91
C MET A 335 16.75 6.59 -20.00
N LEU A 336 16.71 7.92 -20.01
CA LEU A 336 17.53 8.76 -19.13
C LEU A 336 16.89 9.00 -17.75
N LYS A 337 15.78 8.31 -17.43
CA LYS A 337 15.08 8.47 -16.16
C LYS A 337 15.98 8.12 -14.98
N ARG A 338 16.13 9.09 -14.08
CA ARG A 338 16.87 8.94 -12.83
C ARG A 338 16.03 8.26 -11.78
N HIS A 339 16.71 7.54 -10.90
CA HIS A 339 16.11 7.11 -9.66
C HIS A 339 15.78 8.34 -8.77
N PRO A 340 14.60 8.39 -8.13
CA PRO A 340 14.18 9.53 -7.32
C PRO A 340 14.99 9.73 -6.03
N LEU A 341 15.72 8.70 -5.58
CA LEU A 341 16.71 8.78 -4.50
C LEU A 341 18.14 8.83 -5.06
N CYS A 342 18.96 9.68 -4.47
CA CYS A 342 20.39 9.79 -4.67
C CYS A 342 21.15 9.70 -3.33
N VAL A 343 22.42 9.32 -3.40
CA VAL A 343 23.31 9.28 -2.23
C VAL A 343 24.30 10.44 -2.33
N THR A 344 24.43 11.21 -1.27
CA THR A 344 25.32 12.37 -1.20
C THR A 344 26.43 12.10 -0.21
N ILE A 345 27.68 12.12 -0.67
CA ILE A 345 28.87 11.95 0.16
C ILE A 345 29.58 13.31 0.27
N THR A 346 29.74 13.80 1.50
CA THR A 346 30.41 15.07 1.79
C THR A 346 31.72 14.83 2.53
N LEU A 347 32.83 15.23 1.91
CA LEU A 347 34.17 15.14 2.47
C LEU A 347 34.60 16.51 3.01
N LYS A 348 34.84 16.60 4.32
CA LYS A 348 35.38 17.82 4.96
C LYS A 348 36.91 17.75 5.04
N CYS A 349 37.60 18.67 4.38
CA CYS A 349 39.07 18.76 4.45
C CYS A 349 39.55 19.61 5.63
N LYS A 350 40.81 19.41 6.04
CA LYS A 350 41.43 20.12 7.18
C LYS A 350 41.48 21.65 6.99
N GLU A 351 41.47 22.13 5.75
CA GLU A 351 41.48 23.55 5.39
C GLU A 351 40.07 24.18 5.34
N GLY A 352 39.05 23.52 5.89
CA GLY A 352 37.66 24.00 5.92
C GLY A 352 36.88 23.80 4.61
N SER A 353 37.53 23.44 3.50
CA SER A 353 36.88 23.21 2.21
C SER A 353 36.09 21.90 2.23
N THR A 354 34.91 21.89 1.60
CA THR A 354 34.05 20.72 1.52
C THR A 354 33.86 20.29 0.06
N LEU A 355 33.98 18.98 -0.17
CA LEU A 355 33.71 18.34 -1.45
C LEU A 355 32.45 17.49 -1.30
N THR A 356 31.39 17.86 -2.00
CA THR A 356 30.12 17.14 -2.03
C THR A 356 29.99 16.40 -3.35
N LEU A 357 29.82 15.08 -3.27
CA LEU A 357 29.57 14.20 -4.41
C LEU A 357 28.13 13.69 -4.33
N THR A 358 27.31 13.96 -5.34
CA THR A 358 25.95 13.44 -5.44
C THR A 358 25.90 12.32 -6.48
N PHE A 359 25.54 11.12 -6.04
CA PHE A 359 25.48 9.91 -6.87
C PHE A 359 24.03 9.65 -7.31
N TYR A 360 23.80 9.65 -8.61
CA TYR A 360 22.52 9.29 -9.21
C TYR A 360 22.61 7.89 -9.82
N PHE A 361 21.48 7.21 -9.89
CA PHE A 361 21.37 5.90 -10.55
C PHE A 361 20.39 5.99 -11.73
N LEU A 362 20.86 5.57 -12.90
CA LEU A 362 20.06 5.46 -14.12
C LEU A 362 19.56 4.02 -14.24
N MET A 363 18.29 3.80 -13.89
CA MET A 363 17.71 2.46 -13.78
C MET A 363 17.73 1.68 -15.10
N ASN A 364 17.46 2.35 -16.22
CA ASN A 364 17.35 1.72 -17.54
C ASN A 364 18.72 1.43 -18.19
N LEU A 365 19.72 2.25 -17.85
CA LEU A 365 21.10 2.11 -18.33
C LEU A 365 21.99 1.32 -17.36
N ASN A 366 21.48 1.01 -16.17
CA ASN A 366 22.20 0.36 -15.06
C ASN A 366 23.58 0.99 -14.79
N ILE A 367 23.63 2.31 -14.70
CA ILE A 367 24.85 3.10 -14.51
C ILE A 367 24.67 4.05 -13.34
N LEU A 368 25.72 4.18 -12.52
CA LEU A 368 25.85 5.28 -11.56
C LEU A 368 26.53 6.51 -12.20
N THR A 369 26.00 7.70 -11.94
CA THR A 369 26.63 8.96 -12.34
C THR A 369 26.94 9.79 -11.11
N VAL A 370 27.96 10.64 -11.19
CA VAL A 370 28.34 11.55 -10.10
C VAL A 370 28.30 13.01 -10.56
N LYS A 371 27.76 13.89 -9.72
CA LYS A 371 27.96 15.33 -9.81
C LYS A 371 28.77 15.83 -8.63
N VAL A 372 29.59 16.84 -8.89
CA VAL A 372 30.54 17.37 -7.94
C VAL A 372 30.15 18.80 -7.58
N LYS A 373 30.19 19.14 -6.31
CA LYS A 373 30.07 20.52 -5.83
C LYS A 373 31.15 20.79 -4.80
N ILE A 374 31.83 21.92 -4.97
CA ILE A 374 32.92 22.35 -4.10
C ILE A 374 32.48 23.60 -3.37
N LEU A 375 32.62 23.59 -2.05
CA LEU A 375 32.51 24.79 -1.24
C LEU A 375 33.90 25.11 -0.68
N PRO A 376 34.63 26.07 -1.25
CA PRO A 376 35.90 26.51 -0.67
C PRO A 376 35.64 27.22 0.67
N ALA A 377 36.59 27.12 1.60
CA ALA A 377 36.48 27.74 2.93
C ALA A 377 36.60 29.27 2.93
N PHE A 378 37.18 29.84 1.87
CA PHE A 378 37.41 31.27 1.69
C PHE A 378 37.01 31.66 0.26
N GLU A 379 36.64 32.91 0.06
CA GLU A 379 36.47 33.47 -1.28
C GLU A 379 37.82 33.39 -2.02
N LEU A 380 37.93 32.48 -2.98
CA LEU A 380 39.10 32.36 -3.85
C LEU A 380 39.05 33.51 -4.86
N SER A 381 40.09 34.35 -4.90
CA SER A 381 40.30 35.28 -6.01
C SER A 381 40.49 34.47 -7.30
N THR A 382 39.61 34.64 -8.28
CA THR A 382 39.62 33.87 -9.53
C THR A 382 40.85 34.26 -10.36
N ALA A 383 41.89 33.44 -10.32
CA ALA A 383 42.97 33.52 -11.30
C ALA A 383 42.39 33.16 -12.68
N ILE A 384 42.69 33.96 -13.70
CA ILE A 384 42.13 33.77 -15.06
C ILE A 384 42.57 32.40 -15.61
N SER A 385 43.79 31.99 -15.27
CA SER A 385 44.41 30.73 -15.65
C SER A 385 43.91 29.52 -14.85
N ALA A 386 43.07 29.72 -13.84
CA ALA A 386 42.53 28.66 -12.99
C ALA A 386 41.09 28.24 -13.34
N GLY A 387 40.50 28.81 -14.41
CA GLY A 387 39.09 28.61 -14.78
C GLY A 387 38.64 27.15 -14.82
N ASP A 388 39.45 26.28 -15.45
CA ASP A 388 39.13 24.85 -15.58
C ASP A 388 39.62 24.00 -14.40
N LEU A 389 40.35 24.57 -13.43
CA LEU A 389 40.87 23.80 -12.29
C LEU A 389 39.79 23.45 -11.28
N LEU A 390 38.79 24.30 -11.08
CA LEU A 390 37.71 24.11 -10.11
C LEU A 390 36.37 23.86 -10.77
N ASN A 391 36.34 23.71 -12.10
CA ASN A 391 35.13 23.38 -12.83
C ASN A 391 34.61 21.99 -12.36
N PRO A 392 33.36 21.90 -11.84
CA PRO A 392 32.75 20.66 -11.39
C PRO A 392 32.87 19.49 -12.38
N ASP A 393 32.80 19.78 -13.68
CA ASP A 393 32.72 18.76 -14.73
C ASP A 393 34.08 18.07 -14.99
N LEU A 394 35.18 18.80 -14.84
CA LEU A 394 36.54 18.33 -15.16
C LEU A 394 37.38 17.98 -13.92
N MET A 395 36.85 18.19 -12.72
CA MET A 395 37.62 18.02 -11.49
C MET A 395 38.06 16.57 -11.22
N LEU A 396 37.15 15.64 -11.50
CA LEU A 396 37.35 14.21 -11.25
C LEU A 396 37.73 13.42 -12.51
N SER A 397 37.94 14.11 -13.63
CA SER A 397 38.45 13.46 -14.84
C SER A 397 39.83 12.86 -14.57
N CYS A 398 40.07 11.69 -15.16
CA CYS A 398 41.32 10.95 -15.02
C CYS A 398 41.74 10.72 -13.54
N LEU A 399 40.79 10.46 -12.64
CA LEU A 399 41.14 9.99 -11.28
C LEU A 399 41.84 8.63 -11.37
N TYR A 400 41.31 7.74 -12.23
CA TYR A 400 41.99 6.55 -12.71
C TYR A 400 42.58 6.84 -14.10
N GLN A 401 43.62 6.10 -14.49
CA GLN A 401 44.33 6.35 -15.75
C GLN A 401 43.40 6.13 -16.95
N GLY A 402 43.18 7.18 -17.75
CA GLY A 402 42.39 7.13 -18.98
C GLY A 402 40.87 7.17 -18.78
N ASP A 403 40.37 7.44 -17.57
CA ASP A 403 38.93 7.57 -17.30
C ASP A 403 38.46 9.01 -17.49
N ASP A 404 38.05 9.34 -18.71
CA ASP A 404 37.60 10.68 -19.09
C ASP A 404 36.13 10.95 -18.72
N GLY A 405 35.41 9.90 -18.29
CA GLY A 405 34.00 9.99 -17.90
C GLY A 405 33.04 10.39 -19.02
N LYS A 406 33.45 10.28 -20.29
CA LYS A 406 32.63 10.59 -21.48
C LYS A 406 32.00 9.36 -22.12
N THR A 407 32.61 8.19 -21.95
CA THR A 407 32.13 6.92 -22.48
C THR A 407 31.29 6.19 -21.44
N THR A 408 30.33 5.38 -21.89
CA THR A 408 29.57 4.53 -20.97
C THR A 408 30.35 3.27 -20.61
N PRO A 409 30.52 2.94 -19.32
CA PRO A 409 31.23 1.72 -18.90
C PRO A 409 30.55 0.41 -19.34
N ASN A 410 29.24 0.42 -19.60
CA ASN A 410 28.49 -0.76 -20.00
C ASN A 410 28.38 -0.86 -21.54
N PRO A 411 28.96 -1.90 -22.18
CA PRO A 411 28.83 -2.12 -23.62
C PRO A 411 27.37 -2.31 -24.08
N ALA A 412 26.48 -2.81 -23.21
CA ALA A 412 25.07 -2.99 -23.54
C ALA A 412 24.37 -1.65 -23.84
N ASN A 413 24.85 -0.55 -23.25
CA ASN A 413 24.24 0.76 -23.43
C ASN A 413 24.51 1.32 -24.83
N GLN A 414 25.61 0.94 -25.46
CA GLN A 414 25.88 1.31 -26.86
C GLN A 414 24.80 0.75 -27.79
N TYR A 415 24.41 -0.52 -27.62
CA TYR A 415 23.30 -1.12 -28.38
C TYR A 415 21.94 -0.49 -28.05
N GLN A 416 21.72 -0.08 -26.79
CA GLN A 416 20.49 0.62 -26.41
C GLN A 416 20.43 2.03 -27.02
N PHE A 417 21.56 2.75 -27.07
CA PHE A 417 21.66 4.06 -27.71
C PHE A 417 21.48 4.00 -29.22
N ASP A 418 22.07 3.00 -29.88
CA ASP A 418 21.87 2.77 -31.32
C ASP A 418 20.40 2.50 -31.65
N LYS A 419 19.67 1.81 -30.77
CA LYS A 419 18.24 1.52 -30.95
C LYS A 419 17.36 2.78 -30.87
N ILE A 420 17.81 3.83 -30.18
CA ILE A 420 17.04 5.06 -29.90
C ILE A 420 17.62 6.28 -30.64
N GLY A 421 18.76 6.11 -31.32
CA GLY A 421 19.44 7.16 -32.08
C GLY A 421 20.08 8.22 -31.18
N ILE A 422 20.73 7.82 -30.08
CA ILE A 422 21.61 8.69 -29.28
C ILE A 422 23.04 8.50 -29.79
N LEU A 423 23.66 9.57 -30.29
CA LEU A 423 24.99 9.51 -30.94
C LEU A 423 26.15 9.61 -29.93
N SER A 424 25.97 10.37 -28.85
CA SER A 424 26.99 10.53 -27.80
C SER A 424 26.34 10.87 -26.47
N LEU A 425 26.87 10.30 -25.38
CA LEU A 425 26.41 10.60 -24.02
C LEU A 425 26.84 12.02 -23.58
N SER A 426 27.88 12.59 -24.20
CA SER A 426 28.51 13.85 -23.78
C SER A 426 27.53 15.00 -23.58
N ASP A 427 26.51 15.11 -24.43
CA ASP A 427 25.52 16.19 -24.37
C ASP A 427 24.60 16.09 -23.14
N TYR A 428 24.44 14.88 -22.59
CA TYR A 428 23.60 14.61 -21.44
C TYR A 428 24.39 14.55 -20.12
N ILE A 429 25.72 14.60 -20.17
CA ILE A 429 26.59 14.51 -18.98
C ILE A 429 26.40 15.72 -18.05
N SER A 430 26.30 16.93 -18.57
CA SER A 430 26.06 18.13 -17.72
C SER A 430 24.74 18.02 -16.96
N GLU A 431 23.74 17.35 -17.54
CA GLU A 431 22.45 17.13 -16.89
C GLU A 431 22.48 15.95 -15.91
N LEU A 432 23.01 14.79 -16.32
CA LEU A 432 22.94 13.51 -15.59
C LEU A 432 24.10 13.27 -14.63
N GLY A 433 25.25 13.91 -14.85
CA GLY A 433 26.52 13.64 -14.17
C GLY A 433 27.41 12.67 -14.95
N HIS A 434 28.66 12.54 -14.51
CA HIS A 434 29.68 11.74 -15.20
C HIS A 434 29.64 10.26 -14.79
N PRO A 435 29.57 9.30 -15.73
CA PRO A 435 29.61 7.86 -15.45
C PRO A 435 31.05 7.32 -15.37
N TYR A 436 31.85 7.78 -14.40
CA TYR A 436 33.21 7.28 -14.23
C TYR A 436 33.25 5.78 -13.85
N ILE A 437 34.33 5.10 -14.22
CA ILE A 437 34.53 3.66 -13.93
C ILE A 437 34.69 3.44 -12.43
N TRP A 438 35.44 4.32 -11.74
CA TRP A 438 35.64 4.23 -10.29
C TRP A 438 34.34 4.40 -9.50
N VAL A 439 33.35 5.13 -10.04
CA VAL A 439 32.03 5.29 -9.41
C VAL A 439 31.26 3.99 -9.46
N GLN A 440 31.31 3.27 -10.59
CA GLN A 440 30.71 1.94 -10.70
C GLN A 440 31.35 0.96 -9.72
N ALA A 441 32.68 0.95 -9.64
CA ALA A 441 33.43 0.10 -8.72
C ALA A 441 33.08 0.37 -7.25
N MET A 442 32.86 1.62 -6.85
CA MET A 442 32.37 1.95 -5.51
C MET A 442 30.91 1.52 -5.27
N GLY A 443 30.08 1.46 -6.30
CA GLY A 443 28.72 0.90 -6.23
C GLY A 443 28.65 -0.63 -6.32
N GLY A 444 29.81 -1.30 -6.42
CA GLY A 444 29.90 -2.75 -6.61
C GLY A 444 29.64 -3.22 -8.04
N LEU A 445 29.33 -2.31 -8.98
CA LEU A 445 29.13 -2.63 -10.39
C LEU A 445 30.49 -2.80 -11.07
N HIS A 446 30.77 -4.01 -11.53
CA HIS A 446 31.97 -4.31 -12.32
C HIS A 446 31.61 -4.51 -13.78
N PHE A 447 32.15 -3.69 -14.67
CA PHE A 447 32.02 -3.87 -16.11
C PHE A 447 33.31 -4.45 -16.67
N PRO A 448 33.24 -5.45 -17.57
CA PRO A 448 34.42 -6.00 -18.21
C PRO A 448 35.21 -4.89 -18.91
N THR A 449 36.43 -4.64 -18.44
CA THR A 449 37.46 -3.93 -19.22
C THR A 449 38.16 -4.98 -20.10
N ASP A 450 39.00 -4.60 -21.08
CA ASP A 450 39.63 -5.49 -22.10
C ASP A 450 40.45 -6.71 -21.58
N GLN A 451 40.35 -7.09 -20.29
CA GLN A 451 40.88 -8.32 -19.71
C GLN A 451 39.74 -9.20 -19.11
N PRO A 452 39.76 -10.52 -19.32
CA PRO A 452 38.62 -11.39 -19.01
C PRO A 452 38.53 -11.76 -17.52
N GLN A 453 37.43 -11.41 -16.85
CA GLN A 453 37.04 -11.87 -15.50
C GLN A 453 35.50 -11.92 -15.34
N PRO A 454 34.92 -12.65 -14.35
CA PRO A 454 33.51 -13.06 -14.38
C PRO A 454 32.52 -11.94 -14.04
N ALA A 455 31.25 -12.25 -14.32
CA ALA A 455 30.15 -11.33 -14.59
C ALA A 455 29.67 -10.40 -13.47
N VAL A 456 28.95 -9.36 -13.92
CA VAL A 456 28.38 -8.21 -13.21
C VAL A 456 27.38 -8.63 -12.13
N VAL A 457 27.82 -8.64 -10.86
CA VAL A 457 26.96 -8.62 -9.67
C VAL A 457 27.51 -7.55 -8.73
N ALA A 458 26.64 -6.78 -8.09
CA ALA A 458 27.03 -5.78 -7.10
C ALA A 458 27.74 -6.46 -5.92
N ASP A 459 29.09 -6.40 -5.88
CA ASP A 459 29.88 -7.05 -4.84
C ASP A 459 30.36 -6.05 -3.77
N ASN A 460 30.03 -6.36 -2.51
CA ASN A 460 30.46 -5.60 -1.34
C ASN A 460 31.98 -5.62 -1.15
N ALA A 461 32.66 -6.71 -1.51
CA ALA A 461 34.11 -6.84 -1.34
C ALA A 461 34.89 -5.94 -2.31
N LEU A 462 34.40 -5.82 -3.55
CA LEU A 462 34.98 -4.94 -4.57
C LEU A 462 34.87 -3.47 -4.13
N SER A 463 33.70 -3.05 -3.65
CA SER A 463 33.47 -1.68 -3.17
C SER A 463 34.36 -1.33 -1.98
N ALA A 464 34.49 -2.21 -0.98
CA ALA A 464 35.30 -1.97 0.22
C ALA A 464 36.79 -1.69 -0.10
N ASN A 465 37.39 -2.50 -0.98
CA ASN A 465 38.79 -2.33 -1.40
C ASN A 465 39.03 -1.03 -2.17
N HIS A 466 38.05 -0.62 -2.99
CA HIS A 466 38.17 0.60 -3.78
C HIS A 466 37.83 1.85 -2.96
N MET A 467 36.96 1.76 -1.96
CA MET A 467 36.47 2.89 -1.16
C MET A 467 37.60 3.66 -0.47
N GLU A 468 38.52 2.97 0.22
CA GLU A 468 39.65 3.65 0.88
C GLU A 468 40.58 4.33 -0.14
N LYS A 469 40.90 3.63 -1.23
CA LYS A 469 41.79 4.13 -2.28
C LYS A 469 41.19 5.35 -2.99
N THR A 470 39.92 5.28 -3.39
CA THR A 470 39.22 6.38 -4.07
C THR A 470 39.09 7.59 -3.15
N ILE A 471 38.72 7.43 -1.88
CA ILE A 471 38.60 8.55 -0.94
C ILE A 471 39.95 9.23 -0.71
N LYS A 472 41.04 8.46 -0.58
CA LYS A 472 42.40 9.03 -0.51
C LYS A 472 42.74 9.82 -1.78
N LEU A 473 42.44 9.26 -2.96
CA LEU A 473 42.68 9.93 -4.25
C LEU A 473 41.84 11.20 -4.43
N LEU A 474 40.57 11.19 -4.01
CA LEU A 474 39.69 12.36 -4.03
C LEU A 474 40.25 13.48 -3.14
N ARG A 475 40.76 13.14 -1.95
CA ARG A 475 41.40 14.11 -1.05
C ARG A 475 42.69 14.66 -1.64
N THR A 476 43.56 13.82 -2.17
CA THR A 476 44.80 14.29 -2.81
C THR A 476 44.49 15.15 -4.01
N ARG A 477 43.46 14.83 -4.80
CA ARG A 477 43.01 15.61 -5.95
C ARG A 477 42.48 16.98 -5.54
N LEU A 478 41.60 17.04 -4.53
CA LEU A 478 41.06 18.31 -4.05
C LEU A 478 42.18 19.21 -3.53
N LEU A 479 43.09 18.66 -2.71
CA LEU A 479 44.22 19.42 -2.16
C LEU A 479 45.20 19.86 -3.24
N SER A 480 45.49 19.01 -4.22
CA SER A 480 46.41 19.34 -5.32
C SER A 480 45.83 20.44 -6.21
N ARG A 481 44.52 20.40 -6.51
CA ARG A 481 43.82 21.45 -7.28
C ARG A 481 43.71 22.78 -6.52
N LEU A 482 43.41 22.75 -5.23
CA LEU A 482 43.42 23.96 -4.39
C LEU A 482 44.83 24.56 -4.27
N SER A 483 45.87 23.71 -4.17
CA SER A 483 47.26 24.16 -4.16
C SER A 483 47.66 24.77 -5.51
N LEU A 484 47.33 24.11 -6.63
CA LEU A 484 47.56 24.66 -7.98
C LEU A 484 46.83 25.98 -8.18
N HIS A 485 45.59 26.11 -7.73
CA HIS A 485 44.86 27.37 -7.82
C HIS A 485 45.59 28.51 -7.08
N ARG A 486 46.09 28.25 -5.86
CA ARG A 486 46.92 29.23 -5.12
C ARG A 486 48.22 29.54 -5.86
N GLN A 487 48.86 28.53 -6.46
CA GLN A 487 50.09 28.70 -7.23
C GLN A 487 49.86 29.54 -8.48
N PHE A 488 48.81 29.27 -9.26
CA PHE A 488 48.46 30.02 -10.47
C PHE A 488 48.16 31.48 -10.16
N ALA A 489 47.41 31.74 -9.08
CA ALA A 489 47.21 33.10 -8.61
C ALA A 489 48.54 33.82 -8.33
N SER A 490 49.55 33.16 -7.78
CA SER A 490 50.88 33.76 -7.58
C SER A 490 51.66 33.91 -8.90
N LEU A 491 51.61 32.91 -9.78
CA LEU A 491 52.34 32.88 -11.05
C LEU A 491 51.86 33.95 -12.03
N GLU A 492 50.57 34.29 -12.05
CA GLU A 492 50.02 35.39 -12.84
C GLU A 492 50.60 36.76 -12.44
N HIS A 493 50.94 36.93 -11.15
CA HIS A 493 51.61 38.13 -10.66
C HIS A 493 53.13 38.11 -10.90
N GLY A 494 53.66 37.09 -11.60
CA GLY A 494 55.09 36.93 -11.87
C GLY A 494 55.91 36.48 -10.66
N SER A 495 55.26 36.07 -9.57
CA SER A 495 55.91 35.58 -8.35
C SER A 495 55.86 34.06 -8.28
N ILE A 496 57.02 33.41 -8.16
CA ILE A 496 57.12 31.95 -8.03
C ILE A 496 57.14 31.60 -6.53
N PRO A 497 56.06 31.01 -5.98
CA PRO A 497 56.00 30.70 -4.56
C PRO A 497 56.81 29.43 -4.28
N VAL A 498 57.94 29.56 -3.59
CA VAL A 498 58.78 28.45 -3.16
C VAL A 498 58.60 28.22 -1.66
N SER A 499 58.27 26.99 -1.26
CA SER A 499 58.17 26.62 0.16
C SER A 499 59.53 26.72 0.86
N LEU A 500 59.54 27.07 2.15
CA LEU A 500 60.76 27.14 2.99
C LEU A 500 61.57 25.83 2.95
N GLU A 501 60.87 24.69 2.88
CA GLU A 501 61.47 23.35 2.86
C GLU A 501 62.20 23.06 1.54
N CYS A 502 61.80 23.71 0.44
CA CYS A 502 62.35 23.51 -0.90
C CYS A 502 63.44 24.54 -1.25
N GLN A 503 63.76 25.49 -0.37
CA GLN A 503 64.80 26.50 -0.63
C GLN A 503 66.19 25.88 -0.83
N SER A 504 66.45 24.73 -0.22
CA SER A 504 67.72 23.99 -0.38
C SER A 504 67.97 23.51 -1.81
N PHE A 505 66.93 23.41 -2.65
CA PHE A 505 67.05 22.95 -4.04
C PHE A 505 67.55 24.03 -5.00
N PHE A 506 67.57 25.30 -4.58
CA PHE A 506 67.87 26.44 -5.43
C PHE A 506 68.99 27.30 -4.82
N PRO A 507 69.76 28.03 -5.65
CA PRO A 507 70.68 29.05 -5.16
C PRO A 507 69.93 30.23 -4.54
N ALA A 508 70.58 30.94 -3.61
CA ALA A 508 69.99 32.09 -2.92
C ALA A 508 69.68 33.28 -3.86
N LYS A 509 70.36 33.39 -5.01
CA LYS A 509 70.13 34.41 -6.03
C LYS A 509 69.73 33.75 -7.35
N VAL A 510 68.53 34.09 -7.84
CA VAL A 510 68.02 33.75 -9.16
C VAL A 510 67.57 35.05 -9.82
N ILE A 511 68.07 35.32 -11.03
CA ILE A 511 67.95 36.64 -11.67
C ILE A 511 66.85 36.64 -12.72
N SER A 512 66.72 35.55 -13.49
CA SER A 512 65.62 35.37 -14.44
C SER A 512 64.26 35.39 -13.73
N ARG A 513 63.28 36.07 -14.34
CA ARG A 513 61.94 36.23 -13.78
C ARG A 513 60.86 35.72 -14.72
N LEU A 514 59.80 35.15 -14.15
CA LEU A 514 58.58 34.82 -14.88
C LEU A 514 57.82 36.11 -15.20
N THR A 515 57.56 36.36 -16.48
CA THR A 515 56.87 37.58 -16.93
C THR A 515 55.47 37.31 -17.46
N LYS A 516 55.20 36.10 -17.97
CA LYS A 516 53.86 35.71 -18.43
C LYS A 516 53.55 34.27 -18.04
N TRP A 517 52.30 34.04 -17.64
CA TRP A 517 51.71 32.73 -17.38
C TRP A 517 50.27 32.75 -17.88
N ASN A 518 49.99 32.05 -18.98
CA ASN A 518 48.68 32.06 -19.63
C ASN A 518 48.23 30.62 -19.96
N VAL A 519 46.92 30.37 -19.93
CA VAL A 519 46.32 29.15 -20.48
C VAL A 519 46.35 29.22 -22.01
N ILE A 520 46.62 28.09 -22.66
CA ILE A 520 46.49 27.91 -24.11
C ILE A 520 45.56 26.73 -24.41
N THR A 521 45.01 26.68 -25.62
CA THR A 521 44.17 25.56 -26.04
C THR A 521 45.02 24.39 -26.54
N TYR A 522 44.41 23.20 -26.64
CA TYR A 522 45.06 22.04 -27.23
C TYR A 522 45.47 22.30 -28.70
N GLU A 523 44.65 23.01 -29.47
CA GLU A 523 44.95 23.37 -30.87
C GLU A 523 46.16 24.29 -30.97
N ASP A 524 46.26 25.29 -30.07
CA ASP A 524 47.42 26.17 -29.99
C ASP A 524 48.71 25.40 -29.62
N TYR A 525 48.60 24.39 -28.75
CA TYR A 525 49.72 23.53 -28.36
C TYR A 525 50.24 22.69 -29.54
N LEU A 526 49.33 22.17 -30.37
CA LEU A 526 49.67 21.38 -31.57
C LEU A 526 50.35 22.22 -32.66
N ALA A 527 50.02 23.51 -32.74
CA ALA A 527 50.59 24.41 -33.74
C ALA A 527 52.09 24.72 -33.51
N LEU A 528 52.61 24.46 -32.31
CA LEU A 528 53.98 24.81 -31.93
C LEU A 528 55.01 23.78 -32.46
N PRO A 529 56.14 24.22 -33.04
CA PRO A 529 57.09 23.31 -33.67
C PRO A 529 57.92 22.49 -32.67
N TYR A 530 58.10 22.96 -31.44
CA TYR A 530 58.93 22.33 -30.40
C TYR A 530 58.17 21.39 -29.46
N THR A 531 56.87 21.15 -29.71
CA THR A 531 56.03 20.23 -28.92
C THR A 531 55.80 18.89 -29.62
N LYS A 532 56.28 18.71 -30.86
CA LYS A 532 56.05 17.52 -31.70
C LYS A 532 56.48 16.21 -31.02
N ASP A 533 57.65 16.19 -30.38
CA ASP A 533 58.16 15.00 -29.70
C ASP A 533 57.23 14.52 -28.58
N VAL A 534 56.59 15.46 -27.86
CA VAL A 534 55.66 15.16 -26.75
C VAL A 534 54.34 14.62 -27.29
N ILE A 535 53.88 15.16 -28.43
CA ILE A 535 52.66 14.73 -29.13
C ILE A 535 52.85 13.32 -29.69
N GLU A 536 53.97 13.05 -30.37
CA GLU A 536 54.29 11.73 -30.93
C GLU A 536 54.41 10.65 -29.85
N CYS A 537 54.87 11.02 -28.65
CA CYS A 537 54.91 10.12 -27.49
C CYS A 537 53.54 9.88 -26.82
N GLY A 538 52.46 10.54 -27.28
CA GLY A 538 51.12 10.38 -26.72
C GLY A 538 50.95 10.94 -25.31
N LEU A 539 51.81 11.89 -24.91
CA LEU A 539 51.81 12.52 -23.59
C LEU A 539 50.92 13.77 -23.52
N ALA A 540 50.47 14.28 -24.67
CA ALA A 540 49.54 15.39 -24.78
C ALA A 540 48.16 14.88 -25.22
N LYS A 541 47.18 14.90 -24.31
CA LYS A 541 45.79 14.51 -24.57
C LYS A 541 44.84 15.70 -24.53
N GLU A 542 43.69 15.60 -25.16
CA GLU A 542 42.64 16.64 -25.10
C GLU A 542 42.14 16.94 -23.67
N THR A 543 42.30 15.99 -22.76
CA THR A 543 41.90 16.12 -21.35
C THR A 543 42.91 16.85 -20.48
N ASP A 544 44.12 17.08 -20.99
CA ASP A 544 45.19 17.74 -20.26
C ASP A 544 45.05 19.27 -20.35
N GLN A 545 45.65 19.97 -19.39
CA GLN A 545 45.67 21.42 -19.35
C GLN A 545 46.99 21.94 -19.90
N TYR A 546 46.91 22.94 -20.77
CA TYR A 546 48.07 23.50 -21.46
C TYR A 546 48.33 24.94 -21.01
N PHE A 547 49.57 25.22 -20.67
CA PHE A 547 50.00 26.55 -20.21
C PHE A 547 51.21 27.02 -20.99
N ASN A 548 51.25 28.32 -21.27
CA ASN A 548 52.39 29.01 -21.83
C ASN A 548 53.03 29.89 -20.74
N LEU A 549 54.34 29.75 -20.56
CA LEU A 549 55.15 30.53 -19.66
C LEU A 549 56.25 31.27 -20.42
N LEU A 550 56.54 32.50 -20.00
CA LEU A 550 57.63 33.31 -20.54
C LEU A 550 58.56 33.71 -19.41
N ILE A 551 59.84 33.33 -19.51
CA ILE A 551 60.88 33.72 -18.56
C ILE A 551 61.88 34.62 -19.28
N GLU A 552 62.16 35.77 -18.67
CA GLU A 552 63.03 36.79 -19.25
C GLU A 552 64.20 37.12 -18.34
N ARG A 553 65.36 37.33 -18.97
CA ARG A 553 66.55 37.96 -18.37
C ARG A 553 67.24 38.78 -19.46
N GLY A 554 67.31 40.11 -19.30
CA GLY A 554 67.89 40.99 -20.32
C GLY A 554 67.17 40.87 -21.66
N THR A 555 67.90 40.61 -22.75
CA THR A 555 67.29 40.36 -24.09
C THR A 555 66.88 38.91 -24.31
N ALA A 556 67.25 37.98 -23.42
CA ALA A 556 66.94 36.57 -23.57
C ALA A 556 65.51 36.25 -23.12
N LYS A 557 64.74 35.63 -24.01
CA LYS A 557 63.33 35.25 -23.79
C LYS A 557 63.17 33.75 -23.95
N LEU A 558 62.86 33.05 -22.86
CA LEU A 558 62.60 31.62 -22.85
C LEU A 558 61.08 31.39 -22.83
N ASN A 559 60.55 30.93 -23.95
CA ASN A 559 59.19 30.42 -24.04
C ASN A 559 59.18 28.97 -23.56
N GLY A 560 58.33 28.66 -22.59
CA GLY A 560 58.07 27.30 -22.15
C GLY A 560 56.61 26.97 -22.29
N VAL A 561 56.30 25.75 -22.71
CA VAL A 561 54.92 25.27 -22.74
C VAL A 561 54.83 24.04 -21.85
N VAL A 562 53.79 24.01 -21.03
CA VAL A 562 53.59 23.01 -19.98
C VAL A 562 52.33 22.21 -20.25
N VAL A 563 52.46 20.89 -20.27
CA VAL A 563 51.34 19.95 -20.25
C VAL A 563 51.13 19.48 -18.82
N LEU A 564 49.95 19.75 -18.28
CA LEU A 564 49.55 19.36 -16.94
C LEU A 564 48.41 18.35 -17.03
N ASN A 565 48.74 17.10 -16.66
CA ASN A 565 47.72 16.06 -16.57
C ASN A 565 46.81 16.29 -15.34
N PRO A 566 45.50 16.02 -15.43
CA PRO A 566 44.58 16.12 -14.30
C PRO A 566 45.05 15.38 -13.03
N GLY A 567 45.84 14.32 -13.19
CA GLY A 567 46.52 13.55 -12.14
C GLY A 567 47.79 14.20 -11.56
N TYR A 568 47.83 15.53 -11.43
CA TYR A 568 48.96 16.26 -10.87
C TYR A 568 49.43 15.68 -9.52
N CYS A 569 50.76 15.61 -9.35
CA CYS A 569 51.53 14.94 -8.28
C CYS A 569 51.71 13.41 -8.43
N ALA A 570 50.82 12.72 -9.13
CA ALA A 570 51.06 11.33 -9.56
C ALA A 570 51.81 11.30 -10.91
N VAL A 571 51.41 12.19 -11.82
CA VAL A 571 52.08 12.43 -13.11
C VAL A 571 52.69 13.85 -13.06
N PRO A 572 53.99 14.02 -13.35
CA PRO A 572 54.62 15.33 -13.36
C PRO A 572 54.16 16.15 -14.58
N PRO A 573 54.18 17.49 -14.49
CA PRO A 573 54.04 18.33 -15.67
C PRO A 573 55.23 18.14 -16.61
N VAL A 574 54.97 18.19 -17.92
CA VAL A 574 55.99 18.07 -18.97
C VAL A 574 56.19 19.43 -19.63
N PHE A 575 57.45 19.85 -19.74
CA PHE A 575 57.88 21.13 -20.29
C PHE A 575 58.53 20.95 -21.67
N SER A 576 58.17 21.81 -22.61
CA SER A 576 58.86 21.97 -23.90
C SER A 576 59.37 23.40 -24.01
N LEU A 577 60.63 23.58 -24.41
CA LEU A 577 61.35 24.85 -24.31
C LEU A 577 61.77 25.40 -25.69
N CYS A 578 61.62 26.71 -25.85
CA CYS A 578 62.13 27.47 -26.97
C CYS A 578 62.78 28.76 -26.48
N LEU A 579 64.10 28.89 -26.65
CA LEU A 579 64.86 30.07 -26.27
C LEU A 579 65.03 30.99 -27.47
N ASN A 580 64.45 32.19 -27.40
CA ASN A 580 64.68 33.26 -28.36
C ASN A 580 65.76 34.20 -27.83
N TRP A 581 67.01 33.89 -28.18
CA TRP A 581 68.17 34.71 -27.89
C TRP A 581 69.26 34.45 -28.94
N LYS A 582 69.63 35.49 -29.69
CA LYS A 582 70.53 35.39 -30.86
C LYS A 582 70.05 34.36 -31.90
N GLY A 583 68.73 34.36 -32.17
CA GLY A 583 68.04 33.37 -32.99
C GLY A 583 67.13 32.45 -32.16
N GLU A 584 66.43 31.54 -32.83
CA GLU A 584 65.54 30.57 -32.20
C GLU A 584 66.29 29.27 -31.88
N ARG A 585 66.45 28.95 -30.59
CA ARG A 585 67.08 27.72 -30.10
C ARG A 585 66.02 26.79 -29.52
N LEU A 586 65.99 25.57 -30.06
CA LEU A 586 64.99 24.52 -29.86
C LEU A 586 65.70 23.24 -29.40
N SER A 587 64.97 22.29 -28.83
CA SER A 587 65.49 20.96 -28.47
C SER A 587 66.16 20.22 -29.64
N SER A 588 65.74 20.48 -30.88
CA SER A 588 66.30 19.86 -32.09
C SER A 588 67.61 20.49 -32.57
N ASN A 589 67.92 21.74 -32.17
CA ASN A 589 69.10 22.47 -32.66
C ASN A 589 70.14 22.80 -31.58
N ASP A 590 69.79 22.70 -30.29
CA ASP A 590 70.72 22.88 -29.17
C ASP A 590 70.54 21.79 -28.10
N ASP A 591 71.57 20.96 -27.95
CA ASP A 591 71.64 19.90 -26.94
C ASP A 591 71.47 20.43 -25.51
N ASN A 592 71.88 21.67 -25.23
CA ASN A 592 71.73 22.22 -23.88
C ASN A 592 70.27 22.53 -23.53
N ILE A 593 69.42 22.88 -24.50
CA ILE A 593 67.98 23.04 -24.29
C ILE A 593 67.35 21.68 -23.99
N ARG A 594 67.74 20.63 -24.73
CA ARG A 594 67.32 19.25 -24.46
C ARG A 594 67.77 18.78 -23.07
N VAL A 595 68.95 19.17 -22.61
CA VAL A 595 69.42 18.85 -21.26
C VAL A 595 68.62 19.62 -20.21
N MET A 596 68.30 20.90 -20.44
CA MET A 596 67.42 21.67 -19.55
C MET A 596 66.03 21.03 -19.43
N GLU A 597 65.44 20.58 -20.54
CA GLU A 597 64.19 19.80 -20.54
C GLU A 597 64.34 18.51 -19.72
N SER A 598 65.45 17.78 -19.87
CA SER A 598 65.70 16.57 -19.09
C SER A 598 65.84 16.83 -17.58
N GLU A 599 66.47 17.94 -17.17
CA GLU A 599 66.62 18.37 -15.77
C GLU A 599 65.28 18.71 -15.11
N VAL A 600 64.31 19.17 -15.88
CA VAL A 600 62.96 19.53 -15.39
C VAL A 600 61.99 18.34 -15.48
N ASN A 601 62.00 17.61 -16.60
CA ASN A 601 61.02 16.55 -16.90
C ASN A 601 61.40 15.18 -16.35
N VAL A 602 62.68 14.78 -16.44
CA VAL A 602 63.13 13.43 -16.05
C VAL A 602 63.52 13.40 -14.57
N TYR A 603 64.23 14.43 -14.11
CA TYR A 603 64.72 14.52 -12.73
C TYR A 603 63.75 15.23 -11.77
N TYR A 604 62.46 15.28 -12.13
CA TYR A 604 61.39 15.91 -11.34
C TYR A 604 61.27 15.37 -9.90
N LYS A 605 61.67 14.11 -9.65
CA LYS A 605 61.64 13.50 -8.31
C LYS A 605 62.50 14.24 -7.29
N GLU A 606 63.56 14.92 -7.72
CA GLU A 606 64.38 15.76 -6.85
C GLU A 606 63.65 17.04 -6.41
N LEU A 607 62.61 17.43 -7.15
CA LEU A 607 61.85 18.66 -6.95
C LEU A 607 60.51 18.45 -6.23
N CYS A 608 60.12 17.20 -5.95
CA CYS A 608 58.82 16.90 -5.32
C CYS A 608 58.71 17.40 -3.87
N GLY A 609 59.82 17.64 -3.16
CA GLY A 609 59.79 18.03 -1.74
C GLY A 609 59.21 16.94 -0.82
N PRO A 610 58.89 17.25 0.46
CA PRO A 610 58.25 16.31 1.36
C PRO A 610 56.80 16.00 0.93
N PRO A 611 56.30 14.77 1.22
CA PRO A 611 54.94 14.39 0.88
C PRO A 611 53.95 15.32 1.61
N PRO A 612 52.93 15.86 0.92
CA PRO A 612 52.32 15.35 -0.32
C PRO A 612 52.84 15.93 -1.66
N GLY A 613 53.86 16.80 -1.65
CA GLY A 613 54.57 17.22 -2.87
C GLY A 613 53.79 18.11 -3.87
N PHE A 614 52.82 18.89 -3.40
CA PHE A 614 51.99 19.75 -4.25
C PHE A 614 52.72 20.92 -4.93
N GLN A 615 53.95 21.24 -4.52
CA GLN A 615 54.77 22.35 -5.02
C GLN A 615 55.70 21.96 -6.19
N LEU A 616 55.45 20.82 -6.84
CA LEU A 616 56.31 20.33 -7.92
C LEU A 616 56.41 21.32 -9.09
N LEU A 617 55.29 21.90 -9.54
CA LEU A 617 55.25 22.82 -10.66
C LEU A 617 56.06 24.10 -10.41
N THR A 618 55.87 24.73 -9.25
CA THR A 618 56.60 25.95 -8.89
C THR A 618 58.09 25.68 -8.73
N ASN A 619 58.45 24.52 -8.17
CA ASN A 619 59.83 24.06 -8.07
C ASN A 619 60.45 23.79 -9.46
N GLN A 620 59.69 23.25 -10.41
CA GLN A 620 60.13 23.06 -11.80
C GLN A 620 60.36 24.39 -12.51
N ILE A 621 59.45 25.35 -12.37
CA ILE A 621 59.60 26.71 -12.95
C ILE A 621 60.81 27.41 -12.32
N GLN A 622 61.00 27.29 -11.00
CA GLN A 622 62.16 27.87 -10.31
C GLN A 622 63.48 27.19 -10.74
N ARG A 623 63.49 25.86 -10.94
CA ARG A 623 64.65 25.15 -11.51
C ARG A 623 64.94 25.66 -12.91
N LEU A 624 63.91 25.88 -13.73
CA LEU A 624 64.06 26.36 -15.10
C LEU A 624 64.61 27.80 -15.15
N CYS A 625 64.18 28.70 -14.25
CA CYS A 625 64.83 30.01 -14.03
C CYS A 625 66.32 29.85 -13.71
N MET A 626 66.66 28.98 -12.74
CA MET A 626 68.05 28.71 -12.36
C MET A 626 68.87 28.19 -13.55
N LEU A 627 68.30 27.31 -14.37
CA LEU A 627 68.93 26.72 -15.55
C LEU A 627 69.16 27.75 -16.65
N LEU A 628 68.19 28.65 -16.90
CA LEU A 628 68.33 29.74 -17.87
C LEU A 628 69.47 30.68 -17.45
N ASP A 629 69.56 31.04 -16.18
CA ASP A 629 70.66 31.85 -15.67
C ASP A 629 72.03 31.18 -15.90
N VAL A 630 72.15 29.90 -15.57
CA VAL A 630 73.40 29.14 -15.82
C VAL A 630 73.70 29.08 -17.31
N TYR A 631 72.67 28.88 -18.14
CA TYR A 631 72.83 28.84 -19.58
C TYR A 631 73.41 30.15 -20.13
N LEU A 632 72.86 31.29 -19.71
CA LEU A 632 73.29 32.61 -20.19
C LEU A 632 74.68 33.00 -19.66
N GLU A 633 74.97 32.67 -18.39
CA GLU A 633 76.25 33.00 -17.74
C GLU A 633 77.42 32.12 -18.22
N THR A 634 77.16 30.89 -18.64
CA THR A 634 78.19 29.94 -19.11
C THR A 634 78.35 29.91 -20.62
N GLU A 635 77.59 30.73 -21.36
CA GLU A 635 77.75 30.87 -22.81
C GLU A 635 79.07 31.58 -23.14
N ARG A 636 79.84 31.00 -24.09
CA ARG A 636 81.10 31.60 -24.52
C ARG A 636 80.83 32.92 -25.23
N HIS A 637 81.52 33.97 -24.81
CA HIS A 637 81.49 35.26 -25.47
C HIS A 637 82.47 35.30 -26.64
N ASP A 638 82.11 36.08 -27.65
CA ASP A 638 83.02 36.47 -28.70
C ASP A 638 83.86 37.64 -28.16
N ASN A 639 85.15 37.43 -27.95
CA ASN A 639 86.05 38.40 -27.30
C ASN A 639 86.35 39.65 -28.17
N SER A 640 85.60 39.84 -29.26
CA SER A 640 85.78 40.88 -30.28
C SER A 640 84.94 42.15 -30.03
N VAL A 641 84.00 42.12 -29.07
CA VAL A 641 83.10 43.24 -28.76
C VAL A 641 83.39 43.78 -27.36
N GLU A 642 83.99 44.97 -27.26
CA GLU A 642 84.22 45.67 -26.00
C GLU A 642 82.94 46.32 -25.48
N GLY A 643 82.40 45.80 -24.37
CA GLY A 643 81.24 46.33 -23.67
C GLY A 643 80.94 45.51 -22.40
N PRO A 644 80.19 46.06 -21.42
CA PRO A 644 79.80 45.30 -20.24
C PRO A 644 79.00 44.06 -20.65
N HIS A 645 79.36 42.90 -20.09
CA HIS A 645 78.70 41.64 -20.38
C HIS A 645 77.20 41.75 -20.13
N GLU A 646 76.39 41.36 -21.12
CA GLU A 646 74.93 41.33 -20.98
C GLU A 646 74.50 40.43 -19.81
N PHE A 647 75.27 39.36 -19.55
CA PHE A 647 75.06 38.42 -18.46
C PHE A 647 76.39 38.10 -17.75
N PRO A 648 76.73 38.76 -16.63
CA PRO A 648 77.96 38.47 -15.89
C PRO A 648 77.89 37.12 -15.16
N PRO A 649 78.99 36.33 -15.12
CA PRO A 649 79.02 35.04 -14.43
C PRO A 649 79.04 35.25 -12.90
N GLU A 650 77.90 35.04 -12.25
CA GLU A 650 77.76 35.13 -10.79
C GLU A 650 77.77 33.74 -10.13
N LYS A 651 77.40 32.69 -10.88
CA LYS A 651 77.28 31.32 -10.37
C LYS A 651 78.60 30.56 -10.42
N ILE A 652 79.00 29.96 -9.29
CA ILE A 652 80.23 29.18 -9.17
C ILE A 652 80.07 27.85 -9.91
N CYS A 653 80.80 27.68 -11.01
CA CYS A 653 80.82 26.46 -11.82
C CYS A 653 82.22 25.82 -11.82
N LEU A 654 82.35 24.54 -11.46
CA LEU A 654 83.66 23.86 -11.42
C LEU A 654 84.32 23.73 -12.79
N ARG A 655 83.51 23.56 -13.84
CA ARG A 655 83.92 23.42 -15.23
C ARG A 655 82.79 23.95 -16.11
N LEU A 656 83.11 24.62 -17.22
CA LEU A 656 82.11 25.23 -18.10
C LEU A 656 81.47 24.24 -19.09
N LEU A 657 82.24 23.26 -19.60
CA LEU A 657 81.75 22.28 -20.57
C LEU A 657 82.36 20.90 -20.31
N ARG A 658 81.55 19.84 -20.45
CA ARG A 658 81.95 18.42 -20.33
C ARG A 658 81.31 17.57 -21.44
N GLY A 659 82.00 16.51 -21.85
CA GLY A 659 81.48 15.48 -22.76
C GLY A 659 81.47 15.86 -24.25
N PRO A 660 81.10 14.91 -25.14
CA PRO A 660 81.06 15.10 -26.59
C PRO A 660 80.05 16.17 -27.05
N SER A 661 78.89 16.24 -26.39
CA SER A 661 77.83 17.23 -26.63
C SER A 661 78.11 18.59 -25.99
N ARG A 662 79.27 18.77 -25.35
CA ARG A 662 79.68 20.02 -24.68
C ARG A 662 78.59 20.54 -23.73
N THR A 663 78.04 19.67 -22.89
CA THR A 663 76.98 20.00 -21.93
C THR A 663 77.47 21.02 -20.89
N LYS A 664 76.58 21.95 -20.50
CA LYS A 664 76.78 22.92 -19.41
C LYS A 664 76.50 22.30 -18.02
N PRO A 665 77.02 22.89 -16.92
CA PRO A 665 76.86 22.36 -15.56
C PRO A 665 75.51 22.74 -14.94
N PHE A 666 74.48 21.94 -15.16
CA PHE A 666 73.11 22.25 -14.74
C PHE A 666 72.71 21.76 -13.34
N LYS A 667 73.51 20.88 -12.71
CA LYS A 667 73.20 20.32 -11.39
C LYS A 667 73.71 21.21 -10.26
N TYR A 668 72.81 21.73 -9.43
CA TYR A 668 73.13 22.49 -8.22
C TYR A 668 73.43 21.56 -7.04
N ASN A 669 74.54 21.80 -6.33
CA ASN A 669 74.92 21.03 -5.15
C ASN A 669 74.78 21.86 -3.87
N TYR A 670 73.77 21.54 -3.07
CA TYR A 670 73.63 22.02 -1.69
C TYR A 670 74.36 21.07 -0.72
N PRO A 671 75.02 21.53 0.35
CA PRO A 671 75.12 22.91 0.87
C PRO A 671 76.29 23.75 0.33
N GLN A 672 77.17 23.17 -0.49
CA GLN A 672 78.41 23.84 -0.93
C GLN A 672 78.18 24.99 -1.94
N GLY A 673 77.01 25.06 -2.58
CA GLY A 673 76.57 26.24 -3.34
C GLY A 673 77.20 26.41 -4.72
N PHE A 674 77.55 25.32 -5.40
CA PHE A 674 78.15 25.36 -6.75
C PHE A 674 77.42 24.46 -7.76
N PHE A 675 77.67 24.73 -9.04
CA PHE A 675 77.11 24.00 -10.17
C PHE A 675 78.10 22.95 -10.72
N SER A 676 77.59 21.75 -10.94
CA SER A 676 78.30 20.61 -11.51
C SER A 676 77.59 20.08 -12.74
N HIS A 677 78.32 19.36 -13.58
CA HIS A 677 77.70 18.57 -14.63
C HIS A 677 77.02 17.36 -13.99
N ARG A 678 75.95 16.89 -14.65
CA ARG A 678 75.39 15.59 -14.31
C ARG A 678 76.42 14.47 -14.54
#